data_AF-A0AAN7Z348-F1
#
_entry.id   AF-A0AAN7Z348-F1
#
_cell.length_a   1.000
_cell.length_b   1.000
_cell.length_c   1.000
_cell.angle_alpha   90.00
_cell.angle_beta   90.00
_cell.angle_gamma   90.00
#
_symmetry.space_group_name_H-M   'P 1'
#
loop_
_entity.id
_entity.type
_entity.pdbx_description
1 polymer ?
#
loop_
_entity_poly.entity_id
_entity_poly.type
_entity_poly.pdbx_seq_one_letter_code
_entity_poly.pdbx_strand_id
1 'polypeptide(L)'
;MNISQEHAINQNLDQNQKNEEKLEKKTINKDNKGQMSYGDEEVKPTFQNIVDDEKLEHQNDEDQNMPNTDVIERKEVGVIEKINNEDIPIIMSDNAADYKVLQHNLKKGKVSKKSKEEIEKISQQEEKDMLEYLKNYRPNDEFTIQLEDQLSFETYFSRDELHLLYREFKKNSKSGMFMSKEDFISSLTPFSSNSDLTISLMNAIDRNGDQKIAFPEFVQALSIMCRGIKKERLRFTFEICDFNGDSLVSRDEVYSTVKSISDIFLKFGYSKDKFGDASEAVDSVFSSGLTTNGVYLHNKKELSLNEFLERGELNPDLSKCFGMFDYFYLKFIGPIDLLFRDQEVNMDGQLTKIKPKTIFNFNISHRRTLSLRDGFLIVFKKKKLKHDEDKPSKVIFLPGSTVKVVIGSQPSKKKKFLSKKFHNYYGFRVTKGNYNRFFLMENRDEALNWVNAIRFHSRQGFRFQSFSKVRVNIGVEWFINGSSYYNELAETIRRAKHEIYITGWWVSPYVYLQRDNGVEHMEKSRLDRVLTEKAKEGVKVYVLMWNETNLGVQLGSRHAKNWLEGCHSNIHVIRHPKRYPLSWSHHQKNAIIDQQIAFVGGIDICLMRYETSKFQLTDNEGKRFPGKDYGNLLGTVIRTGDPKKDQFDRRECPRMPWHDVHTKIVGPSAKDVASNFIQRWNHAIYVERANKFQPLLIPKDYTTEKPSDQAKPDKWRNLVSNIRKGFTHVSYGREKPTHYQRAGDNPKVRKYTKQGAFGLQSDQIDNKVNLEDDQQNTEYTDNSIDEFDQNENGENDDDDDDDDFNEYDQDDQNTKIPFNNKPSTAGSQSNNSNNNNINNDTGGRTKKSKNNYNDLVKDEEGIELPGTPKIDLNDDKLLKSIYHLSSNMSDSCVVQLVRSISPWSAGTDVEDSCYKAYLGLIKNAQHFIYIQNLFFISSCGSKLPKNRIALAILNRVRRAITLKEKFRVIIMVPISPSGDLALASSRMIIGWTNRTISQGGQSVLELLKNEFPDVDLAQYISFNSIRQWEVNGDRIFTEQIYVHSKVLIVDDRVAVIGSCNINDRSMMGSRDSELAVVVSDQSKLLITMDGKPFKVGKFPHTLRVGLWKTHLNLTDPEISSVIDPVSDNAYINVWRNTARNNSMIYKEVFGDCILENQRRLGIQQKKFITKTNELVVQLSQIQGVLIEYPLDMFCESNLFNEQVGIFTAESYVDVSIFT
;
A
#
# COMPACT_ATOMS: atom_id res chain seq x y z
N MET A 1 -32.90 10.36 -42.06
CA MET A 1 -32.26 9.64 -43.17
C MET A 1 -32.31 8.15 -42.86
N ASN A 2 -33.28 7.43 -43.41
CA ASN A 2 -33.32 5.96 -43.47
C ASN A 2 -33.35 5.56 -44.97
N ILE A 3 -33.26 4.27 -45.28
CA ILE A 3 -33.34 3.72 -46.65
C ILE A 3 -32.14 4.11 -47.55
N SER A 4 -30.90 3.82 -47.12
CA SER A 4 -29.72 3.89 -48.03
C SER A 4 -28.52 2.99 -47.71
N GLN A 5 -28.63 2.00 -46.82
CA GLN A 5 -27.52 1.07 -46.50
C GLN A 5 -27.75 -0.40 -46.90
N GLU A 6 -28.99 -0.86 -47.07
CA GLU A 6 -29.28 -2.27 -47.40
C GLU A 6 -28.74 -2.68 -48.77
N HIS A 7 -28.75 -1.76 -49.76
CA HIS A 7 -28.24 -2.03 -51.10
C HIS A 7 -26.71 -2.18 -51.22
N ALA A 8 -25.94 -1.89 -50.17
CA ALA A 8 -24.48 -2.02 -50.20
C ALA A 8 -23.97 -3.38 -49.71
N ILE A 9 -24.82 -4.17 -49.03
CA ILE A 9 -24.44 -5.47 -48.44
C ILE A 9 -24.66 -6.61 -49.43
N ASN A 10 -25.78 -6.60 -50.16
CA ASN A 10 -26.17 -7.70 -51.05
C ASN A 10 -25.27 -7.88 -52.29
N GLN A 11 -24.40 -6.93 -52.63
CA GLN A 11 -23.44 -7.09 -53.75
C GLN A 11 -22.10 -7.73 -53.36
N ASN A 12 -21.81 -7.99 -52.08
CA ASN A 12 -20.58 -8.68 -51.65
C ASN A 12 -20.79 -10.17 -51.28
N LEU A 13 -22.03 -10.67 -51.28
CA LEU A 13 -22.34 -12.07 -50.99
C LEU A 13 -22.16 -12.97 -52.23
N ASP A 14 -22.69 -12.56 -53.39
CA ASP A 14 -22.58 -13.27 -54.67
C ASP A 14 -21.15 -13.50 -55.15
N GLN A 15 -20.21 -12.63 -54.74
CA GLN A 15 -18.81 -12.71 -55.19
C GLN A 15 -18.00 -13.78 -54.43
N ASN A 16 -18.43 -14.17 -53.22
CA ASN A 16 -17.74 -15.18 -52.41
C ASN A 16 -18.24 -16.61 -52.67
N GLN A 17 -19.55 -16.80 -52.88
CA GLN A 17 -20.11 -18.14 -53.16
C GLN A 17 -19.52 -18.80 -54.42
N LYS A 18 -19.03 -18.02 -55.39
CA LYS A 18 -18.37 -18.52 -56.62
C LYS A 18 -16.91 -18.95 -56.47
N ASN A 19 -16.31 -18.84 -55.27
CA ASN A 19 -14.94 -19.28 -55.02
C ASN A 19 -14.84 -20.62 -54.26
N GLU A 20 -15.86 -21.01 -53.50
CA GLU A 20 -15.83 -22.25 -52.70
C GLU A 20 -16.07 -23.51 -53.55
N GLU A 21 -16.89 -23.44 -54.61
CA GLU A 21 -17.14 -24.54 -55.57
C GLU A 21 -15.89 -25.02 -56.34
N LYS A 22 -14.71 -24.39 -56.15
CA LYS A 22 -13.50 -24.66 -56.95
C LYS A 22 -12.35 -25.36 -56.23
N LEU A 23 -12.47 -25.68 -54.93
CA LEU A 23 -11.42 -26.41 -54.20
C LEU A 23 -11.71 -27.88 -53.87
N GLU A 24 -12.96 -28.36 -53.95
CA GLU A 24 -13.31 -29.77 -53.75
C GLU A 24 -13.05 -30.70 -54.96
N LYS A 25 -11.94 -30.51 -55.69
CA LYS A 25 -11.52 -31.43 -56.76
C LYS A 25 -10.02 -31.76 -56.79
N LYS A 26 -9.55 -32.50 -55.77
CA LYS A 26 -8.52 -33.56 -55.92
C LYS A 26 -8.40 -34.50 -54.70
N THR A 27 -8.87 -35.75 -54.91
CA THR A 27 -8.39 -37.06 -54.39
C THR A 27 -7.63 -37.11 -53.05
N ILE A 28 -8.04 -37.84 -52.00
CA ILE A 28 -8.64 -39.20 -51.86
C ILE A 28 -7.70 -40.36 -52.27
N ASN A 29 -7.20 -41.11 -51.27
CA ASN A 29 -7.31 -42.58 -51.05
C ASN A 29 -6.24 -43.05 -50.01
N LYS A 30 -6.46 -44.05 -49.12
CA LYS A 30 -7.65 -44.80 -48.71
C LYS A 30 -7.40 -45.57 -47.38
N ASP A 31 -8.45 -46.26 -46.91
CA ASP A 31 -8.47 -47.48 -46.06
C ASP A 31 -8.27 -47.35 -44.53
N ASN A 32 -9.04 -48.06 -43.67
CA ASN A 32 -10.40 -48.61 -43.84
C ASN A 32 -11.08 -49.04 -42.49
N LYS A 33 -12.43 -49.05 -42.46
CA LYS A 33 -13.39 -49.74 -41.54
C LYS A 33 -13.27 -49.58 -39.99
N GLY A 34 -14.41 -49.29 -39.34
CA GLY A 34 -14.60 -49.47 -37.88
C GLY A 34 -15.88 -48.82 -37.32
N GLN A 35 -16.96 -49.60 -37.21
CA GLN A 35 -18.28 -49.25 -36.61
C GLN A 35 -18.19 -49.11 -35.07
N MET A 36 -19.16 -48.54 -34.31
CA MET A 36 -20.55 -48.13 -34.63
C MET A 36 -21.05 -46.94 -33.77
N SER A 37 -22.34 -46.59 -33.93
CA SER A 37 -23.07 -45.40 -33.44
C SER A 37 -23.39 -45.35 -31.94
N TYR A 38 -23.64 -44.13 -31.45
CA TYR A 38 -24.48 -43.82 -30.27
C TYR A 38 -25.70 -42.99 -30.68
N GLY A 39 -26.77 -43.11 -29.88
CA GLY A 39 -28.10 -42.52 -30.03
C GLY A 39 -29.16 -43.58 -29.66
N ASP A 40 -30.33 -43.27 -29.14
CA ASP A 40 -30.87 -42.03 -28.55
C ASP A 40 -32.09 -42.42 -27.68
N GLU A 41 -32.55 -41.54 -26.78
CA GLU A 41 -33.86 -41.64 -26.06
C GLU A 41 -34.00 -42.85 -25.09
N GLU A 42 -34.89 -42.92 -24.07
CA GLU A 42 -35.75 -41.91 -23.42
C GLU A 42 -36.09 -42.29 -21.94
N VAL A 43 -36.74 -41.35 -21.21
CA VAL A 43 -37.71 -41.60 -20.11
C VAL A 43 -37.21 -42.09 -18.71
N LYS A 44 -38.07 -41.83 -17.70
CA LYS A 44 -37.97 -42.03 -16.23
C LYS A 44 -38.75 -43.33 -15.83
N PRO A 45 -39.13 -43.66 -14.56
CA PRO A 45 -38.87 -43.04 -13.24
C PRO A 45 -38.57 -44.01 -12.05
N THR A 46 -38.36 -43.41 -10.87
CA THR A 46 -38.71 -43.87 -9.48
C THR A 46 -38.78 -45.35 -9.05
N PHE A 47 -38.12 -45.59 -7.89
CA PHE A 47 -38.54 -46.42 -6.74
C PHE A 47 -38.37 -47.97 -6.75
N GLN A 48 -37.35 -48.41 -6.01
CA GLN A 48 -37.46 -49.17 -4.74
C GLN A 48 -38.22 -50.51 -4.70
N ASN A 49 -37.49 -51.61 -4.45
CA ASN A 49 -37.83 -52.88 -3.75
C ASN A 49 -36.82 -53.99 -4.20
N ILE A 50 -36.48 -55.09 -3.51
CA ILE A 50 -36.59 -55.62 -2.14
C ILE A 50 -35.92 -57.03 -2.18
N VAL A 51 -35.27 -57.50 -1.09
CA VAL A 51 -35.06 -58.94 -0.71
C VAL A 51 -34.25 -59.88 -1.62
N ASP A 52 -33.44 -60.86 -1.16
CA ASP A 52 -32.53 -61.11 0.01
C ASP A 52 -31.56 -62.23 -0.50
N ASP A 53 -30.99 -63.25 0.17
CA ASP A 53 -30.94 -63.84 1.54
C ASP A 53 -29.62 -64.67 1.64
N GLU A 54 -29.35 -65.25 2.81
CA GLU A 54 -28.45 -66.38 3.11
C GLU A 54 -26.93 -66.11 3.31
N LYS A 55 -26.25 -66.73 4.30
CA LYS A 55 -26.61 -67.20 5.67
C LYS A 55 -25.34 -67.73 6.35
N LEU A 56 -25.30 -67.72 7.69
CA LEU A 56 -24.81 -68.79 8.60
C LEU A 56 -24.51 -68.25 10.03
N GLU A 57 -25.44 -68.53 10.95
CA GLU A 57 -25.26 -69.31 12.21
C GLU A 57 -23.84 -69.47 12.80
N HIS A 58 -23.58 -69.45 14.12
CA HIS A 58 -24.33 -69.74 15.39
C HIS A 58 -23.50 -69.09 16.57
N GLN A 59 -23.88 -68.93 17.86
CA GLN A 59 -25.10 -69.17 18.68
C GLN A 59 -24.98 -68.49 20.09
N ASN A 60 -26.09 -68.48 20.86
CA ASN A 60 -26.28 -68.64 22.33
C ASN A 60 -25.66 -67.69 23.42
N ASP A 61 -26.61 -67.06 24.16
CA ASP A 61 -26.90 -67.23 25.62
C ASP A 61 -26.47 -66.25 26.74
N GLU A 62 -27.44 -66.13 27.68
CA GLU A 62 -27.44 -65.73 29.11
C GLU A 62 -27.11 -64.28 29.58
N ASP A 63 -28.19 -63.53 29.87
CA ASP A 63 -28.57 -63.00 31.20
C ASP A 63 -27.49 -62.47 32.18
N GLN A 64 -27.67 -61.22 32.68
CA GLN A 64 -28.25 -60.96 34.02
C GLN A 64 -28.25 -59.47 34.46
N ASN A 65 -29.27 -59.12 35.26
CA ASN A 65 -29.32 -58.07 36.30
C ASN A 65 -29.10 -56.57 35.96
N MET A 66 -30.19 -55.80 36.03
CA MET A 66 -30.18 -54.49 36.71
C MET A 66 -29.85 -54.65 38.21
N PRO A 67 -29.44 -53.57 38.89
CA PRO A 67 -30.40 -53.00 39.85
C PRO A 67 -30.76 -51.54 39.57
N ASN A 68 -31.90 -51.14 40.12
CA ASN A 68 -32.48 -49.79 40.10
C ASN A 68 -32.62 -49.30 41.56
N THR A 69 -33.02 -48.04 41.79
CA THR A 69 -33.33 -47.43 43.12
C THR A 69 -32.14 -47.22 44.07
N ASP A 70 -32.10 -46.24 44.99
CA ASP A 70 -32.78 -44.93 45.02
C ASP A 70 -32.07 -43.92 45.96
N VAL A 71 -32.47 -42.64 45.83
CA VAL A 71 -32.46 -41.52 46.82
C VAL A 71 -31.65 -41.66 48.13
N ILE A 72 -30.74 -40.69 48.41
CA ILE A 72 -30.72 -39.89 49.65
C ILE A 72 -29.77 -38.67 49.57
N GLU A 73 -30.36 -37.50 49.86
CA GLU A 73 -29.86 -36.23 50.45
C GLU A 73 -28.50 -35.56 50.12
N ARG A 74 -28.49 -34.25 50.39
CA ARG A 74 -27.33 -33.34 50.26
C ARG A 74 -26.27 -33.60 51.34
N LYS A 75 -25.00 -33.42 50.98
CA LYS A 75 -24.03 -32.73 51.85
C LYS A 75 -23.26 -31.67 51.08
N GLU A 76 -23.41 -30.43 51.52
CA GLU A 76 -22.46 -29.37 51.20
C GLU A 76 -21.17 -29.61 52.00
N VAL A 77 -20.04 -29.75 51.31
CA VAL A 77 -18.71 -29.55 51.89
C VAL A 77 -17.94 -28.68 50.90
N GLY A 78 -18.01 -27.37 51.10
CA GLY A 78 -17.36 -26.42 50.22
C GLY A 78 -15.91 -26.16 50.61
N VAL A 79 -14.97 -26.51 49.72
CA VAL A 79 -13.72 -25.75 49.52
C VAL A 79 -13.46 -25.67 48.02
N ILE A 80 -13.99 -24.62 47.38
CA ILE A 80 -13.38 -24.09 46.16
C ILE A 80 -12.62 -22.85 46.61
N GLU A 81 -11.31 -22.97 46.78
CA GLU A 81 -10.47 -21.79 46.96
C GLU A 81 -10.59 -20.91 45.72
N LYS A 82 -10.88 -19.62 45.94
CA LYS A 82 -10.69 -18.61 44.90
C LYS A 82 -9.19 -18.47 44.67
N ILE A 83 -8.66 -19.18 43.68
CA ILE A 83 -7.40 -18.79 43.05
C ILE A 83 -7.67 -17.46 42.34
N ASN A 84 -7.39 -16.35 43.04
CA ASN A 84 -7.40 -15.03 42.46
C ASN A 84 -6.43 -15.03 41.27
N ASN A 85 -6.84 -14.47 40.13
CA ASN A 85 -5.97 -14.36 38.94
C ASN A 85 -5.02 -13.14 39.02
N GLU A 86 -4.66 -12.77 40.25
CA GLU A 86 -3.68 -11.75 40.59
C GLU A 86 -2.61 -12.45 41.44
N ASP A 87 -1.35 -12.31 41.03
CA ASP A 87 -0.17 -12.97 41.59
C ASP A 87 -0.23 -14.51 41.69
N ILE A 88 -0.45 -15.17 40.53
CA ILE A 88 0.25 -16.44 40.29
C ILE A 88 1.75 -16.11 40.24
N PRO A 89 2.60 -16.65 41.15
CA PRO A 89 4.03 -16.45 41.04
C PRO A 89 4.50 -17.10 39.74
N ILE A 90 5.11 -16.32 38.85
CA ILE A 90 5.95 -16.91 37.80
C ILE A 90 7.13 -17.52 38.54
N ILE A 91 7.09 -18.83 38.75
CA ILE A 91 8.25 -19.60 39.21
C ILE A 91 9.32 -19.40 38.14
N MET A 92 10.29 -18.52 38.44
CA MET A 92 11.44 -18.35 37.58
C MET A 92 12.22 -19.67 37.64
N SER A 93 12.32 -20.35 36.50
CA SER A 93 13.47 -21.22 36.30
C SER A 93 14.69 -20.30 36.20
N ASP A 94 15.85 -20.73 36.71
CA ASP A 94 17.08 -19.93 36.66
C ASP A 94 17.63 -19.76 35.21
N ASN A 95 16.94 -20.28 34.19
CA ASN A 95 17.32 -20.18 32.79
C ASN A 95 16.83 -18.87 32.15
N ALA A 96 17.79 -18.02 31.77
CA ALA A 96 17.57 -16.79 30.99
C ALA A 96 16.85 -17.00 29.63
N ALA A 97 16.66 -18.24 29.18
CA ALA A 97 15.88 -18.59 27.99
C ALA A 97 14.39 -18.19 28.12
N ASP A 98 13.78 -18.37 29.30
CA ASP A 98 12.34 -18.10 29.51
C ASP A 98 12.03 -16.60 29.44
N TYR A 99 12.98 -15.76 29.85
CA TYR A 99 12.89 -14.29 29.85
C TYR A 99 12.56 -13.70 28.47
N LYS A 100 12.97 -14.35 27.38
CA LYS A 100 12.73 -13.89 25.99
C LYS A 100 11.37 -14.31 25.44
N VAL A 101 10.81 -15.43 25.92
CA VAL A 101 9.39 -15.76 25.68
C VAL A 101 8.50 -14.81 26.48
N LEU A 102 8.92 -14.44 27.69
CA LEU A 102 8.33 -13.35 28.49
C LEU A 102 8.32 -12.01 27.75
N GLN A 103 9.40 -11.60 27.06
CA GLN A 103 9.39 -10.41 26.20
C GLN A 103 8.32 -10.45 25.08
N HIS A 104 7.97 -11.62 24.53
CA HIS A 104 6.86 -11.73 23.59
C HIS A 104 5.51 -11.51 24.28
N ASN A 105 5.32 -12.08 25.47
CA ASN A 105 4.09 -11.94 26.26
C ASN A 105 3.90 -10.54 26.85
N LEU A 106 4.98 -9.83 27.16
CA LEU A 106 4.99 -8.43 27.57
C LEU A 106 4.31 -7.49 26.57
N LYS A 107 4.37 -7.80 25.27
CA LYS A 107 3.66 -7.05 24.21
C LYS A 107 2.13 -7.22 24.28
N LYS A 108 1.60 -8.12 25.13
CA LYS A 108 0.17 -8.28 25.45
C LYS A 108 -0.26 -7.53 26.73
N GLY A 109 0.67 -6.86 27.44
CA GLY A 109 0.36 -5.90 28.51
C GLY A 109 0.22 -6.45 29.94
N LYS A 110 0.26 -7.77 30.16
CA LYS A 110 0.05 -8.42 31.49
C LYS A 110 1.28 -8.43 32.43
N VAL A 111 2.08 -7.36 32.52
CA VAL A 111 3.23 -7.31 33.46
C VAL A 111 3.48 -5.89 33.99
N SER A 112 3.94 -5.82 35.24
CA SER A 112 4.30 -4.60 35.98
C SER A 112 5.26 -3.65 35.23
N LYS A 113 5.36 -2.42 35.72
CA LYS A 113 6.32 -1.42 35.23
C LYS A 113 7.76 -1.81 35.61
N LYS A 114 7.98 -2.25 36.86
CA LYS A 114 9.29 -2.62 37.41
C LYS A 114 9.98 -3.72 36.60
N SER A 115 9.23 -4.77 36.25
CA SER A 115 9.74 -5.89 35.45
C SER A 115 10.16 -5.49 34.03
N LYS A 116 9.61 -4.40 33.46
CA LYS A 116 10.05 -3.89 32.14
C LYS A 116 11.40 -3.20 32.25
N GLU A 117 11.60 -2.39 33.29
CA GLU A 117 12.87 -1.71 33.55
C GLU A 117 13.99 -2.70 33.90
N GLU A 118 13.66 -3.80 34.59
CA GLU A 118 14.58 -4.93 34.84
C GLU A 118 14.93 -5.68 33.54
N ILE A 119 13.94 -5.98 32.69
CA ILE A 119 14.14 -6.66 31.40
C ILE A 119 14.94 -5.81 30.40
N GLU A 120 14.76 -4.49 30.40
CA GLU A 120 15.53 -3.58 29.54
C GLU A 120 17.00 -3.49 29.99
N LYS A 121 17.26 -3.44 31.31
CA LYS A 121 18.63 -3.54 31.88
C LYS A 121 19.30 -4.87 31.54
N ILE A 122 18.58 -5.99 31.67
CA ILE A 122 19.09 -7.32 31.31
C ILE A 122 19.41 -7.40 29.82
N SER A 123 18.56 -6.86 28.94
CA SER A 123 18.81 -6.81 27.50
C SER A 123 20.05 -5.99 27.14
N GLN A 124 20.27 -4.85 27.81
CA GLN A 124 21.47 -4.01 27.61
C GLN A 124 22.75 -4.68 28.13
N GLN A 125 22.66 -5.44 29.22
CA GLN A 125 23.79 -6.21 29.73
C GLN A 125 24.14 -7.39 28.81
N GLU A 126 23.16 -8.15 28.32
CA GLU A 126 23.40 -9.22 27.33
C GLU A 126 24.05 -8.71 26.04
N GLU A 127 23.63 -7.54 25.55
CA GLU A 127 24.23 -6.88 24.39
C GLU A 127 25.72 -6.57 24.64
N LYS A 128 26.03 -5.94 25.78
CA LYS A 128 27.40 -5.67 26.21
C LYS A 128 28.24 -6.94 26.32
N ASP A 129 27.71 -8.00 26.94
CA ASP A 129 28.39 -9.29 27.12
C ASP A 129 28.66 -10.00 25.78
N MET A 130 27.79 -9.81 24.77
CA MET A 130 28.03 -10.32 23.41
C MET A 130 29.12 -9.52 22.69
N LEU A 131 29.13 -8.19 22.80
CA LEU A 131 30.19 -7.34 22.24
C LEU A 131 31.56 -7.59 22.90
N GLU A 132 31.58 -7.85 24.21
CA GLU A 132 32.80 -8.16 24.94
C GLU A 132 33.35 -9.56 24.60
N TYR A 133 32.47 -10.56 24.50
CA TYR A 133 32.83 -11.89 23.99
C TYR A 133 33.48 -11.81 22.60
N LEU A 134 32.89 -11.08 21.65
CA LEU A 134 33.46 -10.95 20.29
C LEU A 134 34.85 -10.29 20.27
N LYS A 135 35.11 -9.29 21.13
CA LYS A 135 36.44 -8.65 21.25
C LYS A 135 37.49 -9.60 21.80
N ASN A 136 37.10 -10.44 22.75
CA ASN A 136 38.00 -11.31 23.50
C ASN A 136 38.16 -12.71 22.87
N TYR A 137 37.24 -13.12 21.98
CA TYR A 137 37.29 -14.42 21.30
C TYR A 137 38.58 -14.62 20.50
N ARG A 138 39.15 -15.82 20.58
CA ARG A 138 40.31 -16.26 19.79
C ARG A 138 40.00 -17.66 19.24
N PRO A 139 40.38 -17.99 17.99
CA PRO A 139 40.16 -19.33 17.45
C PRO A 139 40.99 -20.38 18.22
N ASN A 140 40.30 -21.38 18.77
CA ASN A 140 40.88 -22.55 19.42
C ASN A 140 40.56 -23.80 18.59
N ASP A 141 41.28 -24.91 18.84
CA ASP A 141 41.25 -26.11 17.98
C ASP A 141 39.88 -26.79 17.83
N GLU A 142 38.94 -26.57 18.76
CA GLU A 142 37.57 -27.12 18.69
C GLU A 142 36.65 -26.40 17.69
N PHE A 143 36.93 -25.14 17.34
CA PHE A 143 36.22 -24.40 16.31
C PHE A 143 37.22 -23.74 15.36
N THR A 144 37.83 -24.58 14.54
CA THR A 144 38.89 -24.16 13.62
C THR A 144 38.39 -23.17 12.57
N ILE A 145 39.29 -22.32 12.11
CA ILE A 145 39.07 -21.37 10.99
C ILE A 145 38.58 -22.12 9.73
N GLN A 146 38.95 -23.39 9.55
CA GLN A 146 38.49 -24.22 8.42
C GLN A 146 37.01 -24.57 8.53
N LEU A 147 36.52 -24.93 9.72
CA LEU A 147 35.11 -25.22 9.96
C LEU A 147 34.25 -23.96 9.88
N GLU A 148 34.75 -22.84 10.40
CA GLU A 148 34.14 -21.51 10.27
C GLU A 148 34.01 -21.08 8.79
N ASP A 149 35.05 -21.32 8.00
CA ASP A 149 35.08 -21.04 6.56
C ASP A 149 34.17 -21.96 5.74
N GLN A 150 33.90 -23.18 6.21
CA GLN A 150 32.89 -24.08 5.64
C GLN A 150 31.48 -23.60 6.00
N LEU A 151 31.19 -23.35 7.28
CA LEU A 151 29.83 -22.99 7.72
C LEU A 151 29.38 -21.62 7.19
N SER A 152 30.28 -20.63 7.10
CA SER A 152 29.95 -19.32 6.49
C SER A 152 29.67 -19.40 4.98
N PHE A 153 30.17 -20.44 4.30
CA PHE A 153 29.86 -20.76 2.91
C PHE A 153 28.50 -21.48 2.76
N GLU A 154 28.25 -22.48 3.61
CA GLU A 154 27.06 -23.35 3.55
C GLU A 154 25.78 -22.69 4.10
N THR A 155 25.91 -21.76 5.05
CA THR A 155 24.78 -21.19 5.80
C THR A 155 24.51 -19.71 5.46
N TYR A 156 23.43 -19.15 6.01
CA TYR A 156 23.08 -17.72 5.89
C TYR A 156 23.66 -16.85 7.03
N PHE A 157 24.74 -17.31 7.70
CA PHE A 157 25.42 -16.60 8.77
C PHE A 157 26.83 -16.15 8.36
N SER A 158 27.27 -15.05 8.97
CA SER A 158 28.64 -14.51 8.93
C SER A 158 29.49 -15.04 10.09
N ARG A 159 30.80 -14.77 10.09
CA ARG A 159 31.76 -15.29 11.09
C ARG A 159 31.35 -14.94 12.53
N ASP A 160 31.10 -13.66 12.78
CA ASP A 160 30.74 -13.13 14.10
C ASP A 160 29.40 -13.72 14.59
N GLU A 161 28.43 -13.91 13.69
CA GLU A 161 27.17 -14.60 13.97
C GLU A 161 27.39 -16.08 14.30
N LEU A 162 28.32 -16.76 13.61
CA LEU A 162 28.71 -18.14 13.93
C LEU A 162 29.40 -18.23 15.30
N HIS A 163 30.27 -17.29 15.68
CA HIS A 163 30.91 -17.28 17.00
C HIS A 163 29.91 -17.06 18.14
N LEU A 164 28.89 -16.21 17.94
CA LEU A 164 27.80 -16.02 18.89
C LEU A 164 26.88 -17.24 18.96
N LEU A 165 26.52 -17.83 17.82
CA LEU A 165 25.77 -19.09 17.80
C LEU A 165 26.54 -20.23 18.46
N TYR A 166 27.86 -20.28 18.32
CA TYR A 166 28.72 -21.26 19.00
C TYR A 166 28.76 -21.03 20.52
N ARG A 167 28.80 -19.77 20.97
CA ARG A 167 28.69 -19.39 22.39
C ARG A 167 27.38 -19.90 22.99
N GLU A 168 26.26 -19.63 22.33
CA GLU A 168 24.95 -20.07 22.84
C GLU A 168 24.75 -21.58 22.69
N PHE A 169 25.24 -22.23 21.62
CA PHE A 169 25.23 -23.69 21.50
C PHE A 169 26.00 -24.35 22.66
N LYS A 170 27.21 -23.86 22.98
CA LYS A 170 28.00 -24.36 24.11
C LYS A 170 27.33 -24.19 25.47
N LYS A 171 26.60 -23.09 25.71
CA LYS A 171 25.79 -22.92 26.93
C LYS A 171 24.63 -23.94 27.03
N ASN A 172 24.10 -24.39 25.90
CA ASN A 172 22.94 -25.28 25.82
C ASN A 172 23.33 -26.76 25.59
N SER A 173 24.62 -27.11 25.73
CA SER A 173 25.17 -28.46 25.56
C SER A 173 26.05 -28.81 26.76
N LYS A 174 25.73 -29.91 27.47
CA LYS A 174 26.52 -30.35 28.64
C LYS A 174 27.90 -30.88 28.26
N SER A 175 28.09 -31.32 27.01
CA SER A 175 29.40 -31.77 26.49
C SER A 175 30.26 -30.65 25.93
N GLY A 176 29.65 -29.49 25.58
CA GLY A 176 30.30 -28.41 24.84
C GLY A 176 30.64 -28.72 23.38
N MET A 177 30.49 -29.97 22.91
CA MET A 177 30.85 -30.39 21.55
C MET A 177 29.62 -30.77 20.71
N PHE A 178 28.68 -31.49 21.33
CA PHE A 178 27.44 -31.99 20.72
C PHE A 178 26.29 -31.93 21.71
N MET A 179 25.07 -31.85 21.20
CA MET A 179 23.86 -31.84 22.02
C MET A 179 23.22 -33.22 22.05
N SER A 180 22.95 -33.75 23.24
CA SER A 180 22.17 -34.99 23.39
C SER A 180 20.67 -34.73 23.25
N LYS A 181 19.85 -35.80 23.22
CA LYS A 181 18.39 -35.69 23.24
C LYS A 181 17.87 -34.96 24.48
N GLU A 182 18.46 -35.21 25.65
CA GLU A 182 18.11 -34.55 26.92
C GLU A 182 18.47 -33.06 26.89
N ASP A 183 19.62 -32.70 26.33
CA ASP A 183 20.03 -31.31 26.15
C ASP A 183 19.11 -30.59 25.14
N PHE A 184 18.75 -31.25 24.04
CA PHE A 184 17.82 -30.73 23.04
C PHE A 184 16.44 -30.42 23.63
N ILE A 185 15.88 -31.38 24.38
CA ILE A 185 14.60 -31.25 25.09
C ILE A 185 14.68 -30.11 26.12
N SER A 186 15.69 -30.12 26.99
CA SER A 186 15.76 -29.20 28.14
C SER A 186 16.21 -27.77 27.80
N SER A 187 17.05 -27.61 26.76
CA SER A 187 17.78 -26.37 26.53
C SER A 187 17.39 -25.66 25.24
N LEU A 188 17.12 -26.37 24.14
CA LEU A 188 16.65 -25.73 22.90
C LEU A 188 15.14 -25.53 22.88
N THR A 189 14.37 -26.56 23.23
CA THR A 189 12.93 -26.59 22.93
C THR A 189 12.03 -26.42 24.17
N PRO A 190 10.76 -26.04 23.99
CA PRO A 190 9.76 -26.09 25.05
C PRO A 190 8.83 -27.31 24.89
N PHE A 191 9.22 -28.30 24.08
CA PHE A 191 8.44 -29.51 23.85
C PHE A 191 8.58 -30.48 25.04
N SER A 192 7.55 -31.28 25.29
CA SER A 192 7.67 -32.41 26.21
C SER A 192 8.70 -33.41 25.69
N SER A 193 9.33 -34.15 26.61
CA SER A 193 10.33 -35.18 26.28
C SER A 193 9.82 -36.29 25.35
N ASN A 194 8.50 -36.49 25.31
CA ASN A 194 7.83 -37.63 24.67
C ASN A 194 6.84 -37.21 23.55
N SER A 195 6.91 -35.99 23.01
CA SER A 195 6.09 -35.61 21.84
C SER A 195 6.80 -35.96 20.53
N ASP A 196 6.08 -36.55 19.58
CA ASP A 196 6.63 -37.02 18.28
C ASP A 196 7.37 -35.89 17.54
N LEU A 197 6.80 -34.68 17.57
CA LEU A 197 7.39 -33.45 17.06
C LEU A 197 8.82 -33.19 17.59
N THR A 198 9.11 -33.52 18.85
CA THR A 198 10.45 -33.32 19.44
C THR A 198 11.46 -34.27 18.81
N ILE A 199 11.03 -35.51 18.56
CA ILE A 199 11.86 -36.59 18.00
C ILE A 199 12.08 -36.32 16.51
N SER A 200 11.02 -36.02 15.76
CA SER A 200 11.11 -35.67 14.34
C SER A 200 11.95 -34.41 14.11
N LEU A 201 11.76 -33.35 14.89
CA LEU A 201 12.59 -32.14 14.77
C LEU A 201 14.07 -32.43 15.10
N MET A 202 14.36 -33.32 16.05
CA MET A 202 15.74 -33.75 16.31
C MET A 202 16.31 -34.53 15.11
N ASN A 203 15.56 -35.50 14.57
CA ASN A 203 15.93 -36.29 13.38
C ASN A 203 16.09 -35.43 12.10
N ALA A 204 15.34 -34.33 11.96
CA ALA A 204 15.47 -33.40 10.84
C ALA A 204 16.74 -32.53 10.95
N ILE A 205 17.30 -32.37 12.15
CA ILE A 205 18.52 -31.60 12.42
C ILE A 205 19.75 -32.52 12.37
N ASP A 206 19.72 -33.69 13.01
CA ASP A 206 20.74 -34.73 12.90
C ASP A 206 20.79 -35.26 11.46
N ARG A 207 21.89 -34.97 10.75
CA ARG A 207 22.05 -35.32 9.33
C ARG A 207 22.94 -36.54 9.13
N ASN A 208 23.58 -37.01 10.19
CA ASN A 208 24.54 -38.09 10.15
C ASN A 208 23.98 -39.39 10.78
N GLY A 209 22.96 -39.27 11.63
CA GLY A 209 22.22 -40.36 12.26
C GLY A 209 22.80 -40.84 13.59
N ASP A 210 23.78 -40.14 14.19
CA ASP A 210 24.41 -40.57 15.45
C ASP A 210 23.61 -40.23 16.73
N GLN A 211 22.37 -39.75 16.58
CA GLN A 211 21.44 -39.40 17.66
C GLN A 211 21.98 -38.29 18.58
N LYS A 212 22.80 -37.40 18.01
CA LYS A 212 23.26 -36.16 18.62
C LYS A 212 23.12 -35.05 17.57
N ILE A 213 23.21 -33.81 18.02
CA ILE A 213 23.28 -32.67 17.11
C ILE A 213 24.63 -31.98 17.32
N ALA A 214 25.49 -32.04 16.31
CA ALA A 214 26.74 -31.28 16.31
C ALA A 214 26.46 -29.79 15.94
N PHE A 215 27.39 -28.90 16.32
CA PHE A 215 27.26 -27.48 15.99
C PHE A 215 27.03 -27.18 14.48
N PRO A 216 27.71 -27.86 13.53
CA PRO A 216 27.45 -27.68 12.10
C PRO A 216 25.99 -27.90 11.70
N GLU A 217 25.39 -28.97 12.21
CA GLU A 217 24.03 -29.40 11.89
C GLU A 217 22.99 -28.45 12.49
N PHE A 218 23.14 -28.11 13.76
CA PHE A 218 22.33 -27.10 14.45
C PHE A 218 22.26 -25.78 13.68
N VAL A 219 23.42 -25.29 13.21
CA VAL A 219 23.50 -24.02 12.49
C VAL A 219 22.99 -24.15 11.04
N GLN A 220 23.25 -25.26 10.35
CA GLN A 220 22.66 -25.52 9.03
C GLN A 220 21.12 -25.55 9.10
N ALA A 221 20.55 -26.14 10.15
CA ALA A 221 19.10 -26.15 10.37
C ALA A 221 18.55 -24.77 10.77
N LEU A 222 19.16 -24.08 11.74
CA LEU A 222 18.79 -22.69 12.09
C LEU A 222 18.85 -21.76 10.88
N SER A 223 19.87 -21.92 10.03
CA SER A 223 20.05 -21.18 8.79
C SER A 223 18.85 -21.33 7.85
N ILE A 224 18.35 -22.56 7.67
CA ILE A 224 17.14 -22.82 6.88
C ILE A 224 15.90 -22.27 7.59
N MET A 225 15.66 -22.66 8.85
CA MET A 225 14.47 -22.27 9.64
C MET A 225 14.28 -20.76 9.72
N CYS A 226 15.37 -20.00 9.92
CA CYS A 226 15.32 -18.57 10.24
C CYS A 226 15.63 -17.65 9.05
N ARG A 227 16.43 -18.10 8.08
CA ARG A 227 16.93 -17.26 6.96
C ARG A 227 16.79 -17.90 5.57
N GLY A 228 16.33 -19.15 5.47
CA GLY A 228 16.16 -19.87 4.21
C GLY A 228 15.03 -19.32 3.32
N ILE A 229 15.11 -19.59 2.02
CA ILE A 229 14.03 -19.21 1.08
C ILE A 229 12.79 -20.11 1.26
N LYS A 230 11.61 -19.68 0.79
CA LYS A 230 10.33 -20.40 0.99
C LYS A 230 10.42 -21.91 0.66
N LYS A 231 11.12 -22.27 -0.42
CA LYS A 231 11.32 -23.67 -0.85
C LYS A 231 12.25 -24.48 0.06
N GLU A 232 13.29 -23.85 0.62
CA GLU A 232 14.17 -24.49 1.62
C GLU A 232 13.39 -24.72 2.92
N ARG A 233 12.60 -23.74 3.37
CA ARG A 233 11.75 -23.86 4.57
C ARG A 233 10.65 -24.90 4.41
N LEU A 234 9.94 -24.93 3.28
CA LEU A 234 8.90 -25.96 3.02
C LEU A 234 9.47 -27.38 2.94
N ARG A 235 10.68 -27.56 2.40
CA ARG A 235 11.35 -28.87 2.41
C ARG A 235 11.70 -29.28 3.85
N PHE A 236 12.24 -28.37 4.64
CA PHE A 236 12.54 -28.65 6.06
C PHE A 236 11.26 -28.90 6.87
N THR A 237 10.14 -28.22 6.55
CA THR A 237 8.82 -28.54 7.10
C THR A 237 8.39 -29.96 6.75
N PHE A 238 8.58 -30.41 5.50
CA PHE A 238 8.28 -31.79 5.10
C PHE A 238 9.11 -32.79 5.92
N GLU A 239 10.42 -32.54 6.02
CA GLU A 239 11.39 -33.33 6.81
C GLU A 239 11.10 -33.32 8.33
N ILE A 240 10.21 -32.45 8.83
CA ILE A 240 9.67 -32.46 10.21
C ILE A 240 8.32 -33.18 10.30
N CYS A 241 7.48 -33.11 9.27
CA CYS A 241 6.18 -33.78 9.28
C CYS A 241 6.30 -35.29 9.06
N ASP A 242 7.26 -35.74 8.25
CA ASP A 242 7.54 -37.17 7.98
C ASP A 242 8.06 -37.83 9.27
N PHE A 243 7.16 -38.46 10.04
CA PHE A 243 7.47 -39.06 11.35
C PHE A 243 7.93 -40.51 11.21
N ASN A 244 7.48 -41.21 10.16
CA ASN A 244 7.75 -42.62 9.94
C ASN A 244 8.99 -42.87 9.04
N GLY A 245 9.49 -41.86 8.34
CA GLY A 245 10.64 -41.92 7.44
C GLY A 245 10.32 -42.44 6.03
N ASP A 246 9.05 -42.56 5.63
CA ASP A 246 8.64 -43.19 4.37
C ASP A 246 8.77 -42.27 3.13
N SER A 247 9.17 -41.01 3.32
CA SER A 247 9.30 -39.96 2.28
C SER A 247 7.98 -39.52 1.65
N LEU A 248 6.86 -39.79 2.32
CA LEU A 248 5.56 -39.14 2.16
C LEU A 248 5.24 -38.35 3.44
N VAL A 249 4.14 -37.60 3.42
CA VAL A 249 3.55 -36.97 4.60
C VAL A 249 2.04 -37.20 4.57
N SER A 250 1.53 -37.90 5.58
CA SER A 250 0.10 -38.19 5.76
C SER A 250 -0.67 -37.02 6.36
N ARG A 251 -2.01 -37.07 6.26
CA ARG A 251 -2.90 -36.09 6.90
C ARG A 251 -2.65 -35.98 8.41
N ASP A 252 -2.48 -37.12 9.08
CA ASP A 252 -2.48 -37.20 10.54
C ASP A 252 -1.13 -36.77 11.15
N GLU A 253 -0.03 -36.98 10.43
CA GLU A 253 1.29 -36.43 10.77
C GLU A 253 1.32 -34.89 10.76
N VAL A 254 0.74 -34.27 9.72
CA VAL A 254 0.60 -32.80 9.70
C VAL A 254 -0.34 -32.36 10.83
N TYR A 255 -1.45 -33.06 11.07
CA TYR A 255 -2.35 -32.71 12.18
C TYR A 255 -1.65 -32.79 13.54
N SER A 256 -0.91 -33.87 13.82
CA SER A 256 -0.15 -34.05 15.07
C SER A 256 0.93 -32.97 15.22
N THR A 257 1.66 -32.65 14.15
CA THR A 257 2.64 -31.55 14.08
C THR A 257 1.99 -30.21 14.45
N VAL A 258 0.91 -29.82 13.76
CA VAL A 258 0.22 -28.53 13.96
C VAL A 258 -0.38 -28.43 15.36
N LYS A 259 -1.02 -29.50 15.84
CA LYS A 259 -1.63 -29.57 17.17
C LYS A 259 -0.58 -29.45 18.28
N SER A 260 0.51 -30.21 18.19
CA SER A 260 1.62 -30.17 19.17
C SER A 260 2.22 -28.77 19.30
N ILE A 261 2.38 -28.06 18.18
CA ILE A 261 2.85 -26.66 18.18
C ILE A 261 1.81 -25.73 18.85
N SER A 262 0.53 -25.87 18.50
CA SER A 262 -0.56 -25.04 19.01
C SER A 262 -0.77 -25.19 20.52
N ASP A 263 -0.84 -26.43 21.03
CA ASP A 263 -1.01 -26.77 22.45
C ASP A 263 0.13 -26.23 23.33
N ILE A 264 1.32 -26.05 22.74
CA ILE A 264 2.49 -25.51 23.43
C ILE A 264 2.48 -23.98 23.43
N PHE A 265 2.19 -23.32 22.30
CA PHE A 265 1.99 -21.87 22.31
C PHE A 265 0.83 -21.46 23.23
N LEU A 266 -0.22 -22.27 23.35
CA LEU A 266 -1.28 -22.11 24.37
C LEU A 266 -0.73 -22.11 25.80
N LYS A 267 0.16 -23.04 26.16
CA LYS A 267 0.83 -23.08 27.48
C LYS A 267 1.65 -21.81 27.75
N PHE A 268 2.29 -21.22 26.74
CA PHE A 268 2.95 -19.90 26.86
C PHE A 268 1.99 -18.70 26.73
N GLY A 269 0.68 -18.89 26.92
CA GLY A 269 -0.30 -17.81 26.97
C GLY A 269 -0.58 -17.11 25.63
N TYR A 270 -0.39 -17.79 24.51
CA TYR A 270 -0.86 -17.33 23.19
C TYR A 270 -2.33 -17.73 23.01
N SER A 271 -3.16 -16.86 22.42
CA SER A 271 -4.58 -17.19 22.22
C SER A 271 -4.75 -18.26 21.13
N LYS A 272 -5.72 -19.15 21.33
CA LYS A 272 -6.10 -20.21 20.38
C LYS A 272 -6.40 -19.64 18.99
N ASP A 273 -7.04 -18.47 18.96
CA ASP A 273 -7.38 -17.64 17.79
C ASP A 273 -6.22 -17.38 16.81
N LYS A 274 -4.96 -17.43 17.27
CA LYS A 274 -3.79 -17.10 16.44
C LYS A 274 -3.42 -18.19 15.44
N PHE A 275 -3.72 -19.45 15.73
CA PHE A 275 -3.21 -20.60 14.96
C PHE A 275 -4.25 -21.19 14.00
N GLY A 276 -5.53 -20.81 14.15
CA GLY A 276 -6.65 -21.46 13.48
C GLY A 276 -7.03 -22.78 14.16
N ASP A 277 -7.97 -23.52 13.58
CA ASP A 277 -8.13 -24.92 13.94
C ASP A 277 -7.07 -25.80 13.23
N ALA A 278 -6.64 -26.86 13.91
CA ALA A 278 -5.64 -27.77 13.38
C ALA A 278 -6.16 -28.63 12.21
N SER A 279 -7.46 -28.96 12.16
CA SER A 279 -8.05 -29.59 10.96
C SER A 279 -8.16 -28.57 9.84
N GLU A 280 -8.68 -27.36 10.06
CA GLU A 280 -8.73 -26.31 9.01
C GLU A 280 -7.36 -26.09 8.35
N ALA A 281 -6.30 -26.04 9.15
CA ALA A 281 -4.93 -25.92 8.68
C ALA A 281 -4.53 -27.09 7.77
N VAL A 282 -4.80 -28.34 8.17
CA VAL A 282 -4.50 -29.56 7.42
C VAL A 282 -5.38 -29.69 6.17
N ASP A 283 -6.67 -29.39 6.26
CA ASP A 283 -7.59 -29.34 5.13
C ASP A 283 -7.10 -28.34 4.05
N SER A 284 -6.53 -27.21 4.46
CA SER A 284 -5.92 -26.24 3.53
C SER A 284 -4.62 -26.71 2.86
N VAL A 285 -4.11 -27.89 3.20
CA VAL A 285 -2.96 -28.56 2.56
C VAL A 285 -3.41 -29.73 1.68
N PHE A 286 -4.31 -30.58 2.16
CA PHE A 286 -4.71 -31.81 1.47
C PHE A 286 -5.90 -31.65 0.49
N SER A 287 -6.63 -30.52 0.54
CA SER A 287 -7.75 -30.24 -0.36
C SER A 287 -7.34 -29.90 -1.80
N SER A 288 -8.26 -30.15 -2.73
CA SER A 288 -8.05 -29.92 -4.16
C SER A 288 -7.97 -28.45 -4.55
N GLY A 289 -7.07 -28.12 -5.48
CA GLY A 289 -6.79 -26.73 -5.86
C GLY A 289 -5.97 -26.62 -7.15
N LEU A 290 -5.96 -25.43 -7.76
CA LEU A 290 -5.19 -25.17 -8.98
C LEU A 290 -3.79 -24.66 -8.65
N THR A 291 -2.74 -25.27 -9.22
CA THR A 291 -1.38 -24.72 -9.17
C THR A 291 -1.27 -23.41 -9.93
N THR A 292 -0.19 -22.65 -9.70
CA THR A 292 0.14 -21.45 -10.49
C THR A 292 0.29 -21.72 -11.98
N ASN A 293 0.49 -22.98 -12.37
CA ASN A 293 0.69 -23.44 -13.74
C ASN A 293 -0.60 -24.04 -14.36
N GLY A 294 -1.73 -23.99 -13.66
CA GLY A 294 -3.04 -24.45 -14.14
C GLY A 294 -3.33 -25.94 -13.94
N VAL A 295 -2.42 -26.71 -13.34
CA VAL A 295 -2.64 -28.13 -13.02
C VAL A 295 -3.61 -28.24 -11.85
N TYR A 296 -4.65 -29.09 -11.98
CA TYR A 296 -5.60 -29.38 -10.90
C TYR A 296 -5.01 -30.45 -9.97
N LEU A 297 -4.79 -30.09 -8.71
CA LEU A 297 -4.39 -31.03 -7.66
C LEU A 297 -5.64 -31.67 -7.08
N HIS A 298 -5.69 -33.00 -7.06
CA HIS A 298 -6.78 -33.76 -6.44
C HIS A 298 -6.54 -33.92 -4.92
N ASN A 299 -7.60 -34.24 -4.17
CA ASN A 299 -7.46 -34.68 -2.78
C ASN A 299 -6.62 -35.96 -2.73
N LYS A 300 -5.77 -36.10 -1.70
CA LYS A 300 -5.00 -37.32 -1.38
C LYS A 300 -4.99 -37.56 0.13
N LYS A 301 -4.59 -38.78 0.54
CA LYS A 301 -4.34 -39.15 1.94
C LYS A 301 -2.91 -38.80 2.39
N GLU A 302 -1.92 -39.13 1.55
CA GLU A 302 -0.53 -38.72 1.70
C GLU A 302 -0.06 -37.80 0.56
N LEU A 303 1.03 -37.07 0.79
CA LEU A 303 1.70 -36.21 -0.18
C LEU A 303 3.18 -36.56 -0.29
N SER A 304 3.70 -36.72 -1.51
CA SER A 304 5.15 -36.77 -1.73
C SER A 304 5.78 -35.38 -1.55
N LEU A 305 7.10 -35.31 -1.31
CA LEU A 305 7.82 -34.03 -1.14
C LEU A 305 7.53 -33.01 -2.26
N ASN A 306 7.49 -33.43 -3.53
CA ASN A 306 7.19 -32.51 -4.65
C ASN A 306 5.76 -31.97 -4.56
N GLU A 307 4.79 -32.82 -4.21
CA GLU A 307 3.38 -32.45 -4.09
C GLU A 307 3.10 -31.56 -2.87
N PHE A 308 3.82 -31.78 -1.78
CA PHE A 308 3.81 -30.93 -0.59
C PHE A 308 4.46 -29.57 -0.86
N LEU A 309 5.56 -29.53 -1.63
CA LEU A 309 6.18 -28.29 -2.08
C LEU A 309 5.24 -27.47 -2.98
N GLU A 310 4.55 -28.09 -3.94
CA GLU A 310 3.57 -27.39 -4.80
C GLU A 310 2.37 -26.85 -4.01
N ARG A 311 1.82 -27.64 -3.07
CA ARG A 311 0.74 -27.20 -2.17
C ARG A 311 1.21 -26.11 -1.21
N GLY A 312 2.45 -26.19 -0.73
CA GLY A 312 3.10 -25.17 0.08
C GLY A 312 3.47 -23.90 -0.70
N GLU A 313 3.68 -23.96 -2.01
CA GLU A 313 3.83 -22.75 -2.83
C GLU A 313 2.50 -21.97 -2.87
N LEU A 314 1.36 -22.65 -2.94
CA LEU A 314 0.01 -22.06 -2.82
C LEU A 314 -0.33 -21.60 -1.39
N ASN A 315 0.03 -22.38 -0.36
CA ASN A 315 -0.29 -22.09 1.04
C ASN A 315 0.86 -21.36 1.75
N PRO A 316 0.75 -20.04 2.03
CA PRO A 316 1.87 -19.26 2.58
C PRO A 316 2.24 -19.65 4.02
N ASP A 317 1.32 -20.22 4.80
CA ASP A 317 1.52 -20.48 6.22
C ASP A 317 2.12 -21.87 6.49
N LEU A 318 1.97 -22.83 5.56
CA LEU A 318 2.70 -24.11 5.57
C LEU A 318 4.23 -23.91 5.59
N SER A 319 4.72 -22.87 4.90
CA SER A 319 6.15 -22.51 4.88
C SER A 319 6.69 -21.92 6.19
N LYS A 320 5.84 -21.83 7.22
CA LYS A 320 6.16 -21.35 8.57
C LYS A 320 5.83 -22.35 9.68
N CYS A 321 5.16 -23.45 9.34
CA CYS A 321 4.41 -24.35 10.23
C CYS A 321 4.16 -23.77 11.63
N PHE A 322 3.17 -22.85 11.68
CA PHE A 322 2.45 -22.47 12.89
C PHE A 322 3.30 -21.91 14.03
N GLY A 323 4.46 -21.32 13.70
CA GLY A 323 5.21 -20.42 14.58
C GLY A 323 6.47 -21.01 15.22
N MET A 324 6.75 -22.30 15.05
CA MET A 324 7.96 -22.93 15.60
C MET A 324 9.25 -22.26 15.10
N PHE A 325 9.34 -21.96 13.79
CA PHE A 325 10.50 -21.24 13.24
C PHE A 325 10.61 -19.81 13.76
N ASP A 326 9.49 -19.16 14.13
CA ASP A 326 9.50 -17.83 14.73
C ASP A 326 9.99 -17.89 16.20
N TYR A 327 9.76 -19.00 16.93
CA TYR A 327 10.37 -19.26 18.23
C TYR A 327 11.90 -19.45 18.12
N PHE A 328 12.39 -20.30 17.21
CA PHE A 328 13.83 -20.47 16.99
C PHE A 328 14.51 -19.16 16.54
N TYR A 329 13.83 -18.37 15.69
CA TYR A 329 14.28 -17.03 15.36
C TYR A 329 14.38 -16.16 16.62
N LEU A 330 13.31 -16.02 17.41
CA LEU A 330 13.30 -15.16 18.61
C LEU A 330 14.30 -15.59 19.69
N LYS A 331 14.60 -16.89 19.81
CA LYS A 331 15.53 -17.42 20.82
C LYS A 331 16.99 -17.24 20.44
N PHE A 332 17.37 -17.54 19.18
CA PHE A 332 18.78 -17.56 18.76
C PHE A 332 19.17 -16.41 17.84
N ILE A 333 18.32 -16.03 16.88
CA ILE A 333 18.69 -15.10 15.81
C ILE A 333 18.26 -13.67 16.14
N GLY A 334 17.15 -13.49 16.85
CA GLY A 334 16.63 -12.19 17.28
C GLY A 334 17.62 -11.38 18.12
N PRO A 335 18.26 -11.94 19.17
CA PRO A 335 19.28 -11.23 19.94
C PRO A 335 20.51 -10.84 19.10
N ILE A 336 20.89 -11.68 18.14
CA ILE A 336 22.03 -11.45 17.24
C ILE A 336 21.69 -10.38 16.19
N ASP A 337 20.48 -10.39 15.62
CA ASP A 337 19.96 -9.35 14.73
C ASP A 337 19.72 -8.00 15.47
N LEU A 338 19.55 -8.03 16.80
CA LEU A 338 19.50 -6.83 17.65
C LEU A 338 20.89 -6.31 18.00
N LEU A 339 21.87 -7.18 18.21
CA LEU A 339 23.28 -6.82 18.43
C LEU A 339 23.92 -6.18 17.19
N PHE A 340 23.64 -6.72 16.01
CA PHE A 340 24.08 -6.16 14.72
C PHE A 340 23.07 -5.15 14.15
N ARG A 341 22.27 -4.52 15.01
CA ARG A 341 21.26 -3.54 14.59
C ARG A 341 21.92 -2.21 14.27
N ASP A 342 21.60 -1.72 13.07
CA ASP A 342 21.94 -0.39 12.56
C ASP A 342 23.45 -0.07 12.51
N GLN A 343 24.11 -0.67 11.53
CA GLN A 343 24.30 0.12 10.30
C GLN A 343 23.71 -0.62 9.09
N GLU A 344 22.96 0.09 8.23
CA GLU A 344 22.69 -0.42 6.88
C GLU A 344 24.03 -0.46 6.14
N VAL A 345 24.57 -1.67 5.94
CA VAL A 345 25.94 -1.89 5.43
C VAL A 345 26.01 -1.49 3.95
N ASN A 346 26.16 -0.19 3.73
CA ASN A 346 26.34 0.41 2.43
C ASN A 346 27.84 0.36 2.08
N MET A 347 28.17 -0.19 0.91
CA MET A 347 29.55 -0.50 0.50
C MET A 347 29.85 0.06 -0.89
N ASP A 348 31.03 0.63 -1.09
CA ASP A 348 31.59 0.97 -2.41
C ASP A 348 32.86 0.13 -2.67
N GLY A 349 33.07 -0.35 -3.90
CA GLY A 349 34.20 -1.24 -4.21
C GLY A 349 34.48 -1.45 -5.70
N GLN A 350 35.58 -2.14 -6.05
CA GLN A 350 36.04 -2.28 -7.44
C GLN A 350 36.04 -3.73 -7.94
N LEU A 351 35.15 -4.01 -8.89
CA LEU A 351 35.05 -5.29 -9.58
C LEU A 351 36.06 -5.41 -10.73
N THR A 352 36.98 -6.37 -10.64
CA THR A 352 37.92 -6.69 -11.72
C THR A 352 37.29 -7.69 -12.72
N LYS A 353 36.62 -7.17 -13.76
CA LYS A 353 36.02 -8.03 -14.80
C LYS A 353 37.07 -8.56 -15.79
N ILE A 354 37.44 -9.83 -15.62
CA ILE A 354 38.11 -10.63 -16.63
C ILE A 354 37.12 -10.95 -17.77
N LYS A 355 37.54 -10.70 -19.02
CA LYS A 355 36.91 -11.27 -20.23
C LYS A 355 37.85 -12.36 -20.79
N PRO A 356 37.33 -13.53 -21.20
CA PRO A 356 38.01 -14.35 -22.21
C PRO A 356 38.24 -13.49 -23.46
N LYS A 357 39.44 -13.55 -24.04
CA LYS A 357 39.92 -12.53 -24.97
C LYS A 357 39.27 -12.65 -26.35
N THR A 358 39.02 -11.51 -26.99
CA THR A 358 38.85 -11.43 -28.45
C THR A 358 40.23 -11.57 -29.12
N ILE A 359 40.29 -11.98 -30.38
CA ILE A 359 41.49 -12.58 -31.01
C ILE A 359 42.73 -11.66 -31.11
N PHE A 360 42.58 -10.33 -31.01
CA PHE A 360 43.69 -9.37 -31.11
C PHE A 360 44.08 -8.71 -29.78
N ASN A 361 45.34 -8.26 -29.67
CA ASN A 361 46.13 -8.54 -28.47
C ASN A 361 45.97 -7.59 -27.25
N PHE A 362 44.88 -6.83 -27.13
CA PHE A 362 44.65 -5.94 -25.98
C PHE A 362 43.96 -6.63 -24.78
N ASN A 363 44.66 -6.73 -23.64
CA ASN A 363 44.09 -7.23 -22.37
C ASN A 363 43.29 -6.12 -21.66
N ILE A 364 42.12 -5.75 -22.17
CA ILE A 364 41.26 -4.74 -21.54
C ILE A 364 40.45 -5.37 -20.40
N SER A 365 41.04 -5.53 -19.22
CA SER A 365 40.31 -5.79 -17.98
C SER A 365 39.39 -4.61 -17.68
N HIS A 366 38.09 -4.85 -17.74
CA HIS A 366 37.10 -3.78 -17.56
C HIS A 366 36.78 -3.65 -16.06
N ARG A 367 37.63 -2.97 -15.29
CA ARG A 367 37.26 -2.54 -13.93
C ARG A 367 35.92 -1.81 -13.96
N ARG A 368 35.11 -2.06 -12.94
CA ARG A 368 33.73 -1.56 -12.75
C ARG A 368 33.58 -1.20 -11.28
N THR A 369 32.99 -0.06 -10.96
CA THR A 369 32.65 0.25 -9.57
C THR A 369 31.34 -0.45 -9.22
N LEU A 370 31.29 -1.10 -8.05
CA LEU A 370 30.06 -1.54 -7.41
C LEU A 370 29.71 -0.59 -6.28
N SER A 371 28.42 -0.46 -6.03
CA SER A 371 27.91 0.16 -4.82
C SER A 371 26.72 -0.63 -4.29
N LEU A 372 26.61 -0.69 -2.97
CA LEU A 372 25.50 -1.28 -2.23
C LEU A 372 24.88 -0.16 -1.41
N ARG A 373 23.63 0.22 -1.70
CA ARG A 373 22.92 1.32 -1.04
C ARG A 373 21.46 0.97 -0.85
N ASP A 374 20.98 1.06 0.38
CA ASP A 374 19.56 1.09 0.76
C ASP A 374 18.72 -0.02 0.08
N GLY A 375 19.21 -1.27 0.09
CA GLY A 375 18.56 -2.43 -0.54
C GLY A 375 18.89 -2.65 -2.02
N PHE A 376 19.83 -1.90 -2.62
CA PHE A 376 20.20 -2.01 -4.04
C PHE A 376 21.67 -2.28 -4.30
N LEU A 377 21.97 -3.27 -5.18
CA LEU A 377 23.27 -3.45 -5.81
C LEU A 377 23.33 -2.67 -7.13
N ILE A 378 24.24 -1.69 -7.19
CA ILE A 378 24.47 -0.75 -8.28
C ILE A 378 25.79 -1.12 -8.97
N VAL A 379 25.80 -1.10 -10.31
CA VAL A 379 26.97 -1.44 -11.14
C VAL A 379 27.26 -0.30 -12.10
N PHE A 380 28.34 0.45 -11.88
CA PHE A 380 28.71 1.62 -12.68
C PHE A 380 29.56 1.25 -13.91
N LYS A 381 29.43 2.00 -15.02
CA LYS A 381 30.38 1.93 -16.14
C LYS A 381 31.65 2.70 -15.78
N LYS A 382 32.83 2.19 -16.15
CA LYS A 382 34.09 2.95 -16.07
C LYS A 382 33.97 4.23 -16.91
N LYS A 383 34.32 5.37 -16.32
CA LYS A 383 34.54 6.65 -17.01
C LYS A 383 35.43 6.49 -18.25
N LYS A 384 35.11 7.22 -19.33
CA LYS A 384 36.01 7.40 -20.48
C LYS A 384 36.95 8.58 -20.26
N LEU A 385 36.48 9.64 -19.62
CA LEU A 385 37.21 10.89 -19.35
C LEU A 385 37.13 11.25 -17.85
N LYS A 386 38.06 12.09 -17.34
CA LYS A 386 38.03 12.57 -15.95
C LYS A 386 36.73 13.28 -15.56
N HIS A 387 36.05 13.89 -16.54
CA HIS A 387 34.81 14.66 -16.36
C HIS A 387 33.52 13.85 -16.60
N ASP A 388 33.60 12.54 -16.84
CA ASP A 388 32.39 11.70 -16.83
C ASP A 388 31.88 11.53 -15.39
N GLU A 389 30.58 11.70 -15.19
CA GLU A 389 29.90 11.17 -14.00
C GLU A 389 29.86 9.63 -14.04
N ASP A 390 29.87 8.98 -12.88
CA ASP A 390 29.74 7.52 -12.79
C ASP A 390 28.30 7.11 -13.10
N LYS A 391 28.03 6.84 -14.38
CA LYS A 391 26.68 6.51 -14.84
C LYS A 391 26.33 5.04 -14.52
N PRO A 392 25.26 4.78 -13.74
CA PRO A 392 24.83 3.42 -13.42
C PRO A 392 24.48 2.64 -14.69
N SER A 393 24.81 1.35 -14.70
CA SER A 393 24.65 0.48 -15.87
C SER A 393 23.82 -0.77 -15.61
N LYS A 394 23.69 -1.15 -14.34
CA LYS A 394 22.63 -2.00 -13.82
C LYS A 394 22.37 -1.57 -12.38
N VAL A 395 21.12 -1.62 -11.97
CA VAL A 395 20.64 -1.42 -10.59
C VAL A 395 19.74 -2.63 -10.29
N ILE A 396 19.90 -3.22 -9.11
CA ILE A 396 19.31 -4.51 -8.73
C ILE A 396 18.73 -4.34 -7.34
N PHE A 397 17.41 -4.42 -7.22
CA PHE A 397 16.75 -4.49 -5.92
C PHE A 397 17.04 -5.85 -5.29
N LEU A 398 17.62 -5.87 -4.10
CA LEU A 398 18.18 -7.07 -3.47
C LEU A 398 17.20 -7.91 -2.66
N PRO A 399 16.15 -7.40 -1.98
CA PRO A 399 15.24 -8.23 -1.20
C PRO A 399 14.71 -9.44 -1.97
N GLY A 400 14.94 -10.63 -1.42
CA GLY A 400 14.64 -11.91 -2.05
C GLY A 400 15.60 -12.34 -3.16
N SER A 401 16.83 -11.81 -3.20
CA SER A 401 17.91 -12.32 -4.06
C SER A 401 18.72 -13.35 -3.28
N THR A 402 19.09 -14.46 -3.91
CA THR A 402 20.09 -15.36 -3.34
C THR A 402 21.49 -14.88 -3.71
N VAL A 403 22.40 -14.93 -2.74
CA VAL A 403 23.83 -14.71 -2.97
C VAL A 403 24.62 -15.88 -2.39
N LYS A 404 25.55 -16.42 -3.18
CA LYS A 404 26.49 -17.46 -2.74
C LYS A 404 27.91 -17.06 -3.09
N VAL A 405 28.85 -17.29 -2.17
CA VAL A 405 30.29 -17.24 -2.47
C VAL A 405 30.57 -18.26 -3.60
N VAL A 406 31.48 -17.94 -4.50
CA VAL A 406 31.99 -18.87 -5.50
C VAL A 406 33.51 -18.73 -5.53
N ILE A 407 34.17 -19.69 -4.89
CA ILE A 407 35.62 -19.91 -4.99
C ILE A 407 35.86 -20.81 -6.22
N GLY A 408 36.87 -20.50 -7.02
CA GLY A 408 37.23 -21.33 -8.17
C GLY A 408 38.73 -21.63 -8.26
N SER A 409 39.04 -22.92 -8.26
CA SER A 409 40.19 -23.50 -8.96
C SER A 409 39.76 -23.87 -10.41
N GLN A 410 40.68 -24.35 -11.25
CA GLN A 410 40.31 -24.89 -12.57
C GLN A 410 39.70 -26.30 -12.42
N PRO A 411 38.50 -26.58 -12.98
CA PRO A 411 37.84 -27.88 -12.83
C PRO A 411 38.36 -28.94 -13.80
N SER A 412 37.96 -30.19 -13.56
CA SER A 412 38.28 -31.34 -14.40
C SER A 412 37.76 -31.18 -15.85
N LYS A 413 38.72 -31.01 -16.78
CA LYS A 413 38.62 -31.17 -18.25
C LYS A 413 37.84 -30.07 -19.03
N LYS A 414 38.49 -29.59 -20.11
CA LYS A 414 37.98 -28.76 -21.23
C LYS A 414 37.66 -27.26 -20.99
N LYS A 415 38.70 -26.42 -20.80
CA LYS A 415 38.84 -25.08 -21.47
C LYS A 415 40.28 -24.54 -21.39
N LYS A 416 41.09 -24.79 -22.44
CA LYS A 416 42.56 -24.59 -22.51
C LYS A 416 43.09 -23.13 -22.52
N PHE A 417 42.28 -22.11 -22.25
CA PHE A 417 42.55 -20.70 -22.65
C PHE A 417 42.46 -19.64 -21.55
N LEU A 418 42.84 -19.96 -20.31
CA LEU A 418 43.15 -18.97 -19.26
C LEU A 418 44.58 -19.17 -18.76
N SER A 419 45.34 -18.08 -18.61
CA SER A 419 46.77 -18.12 -18.32
C SER A 419 47.09 -18.46 -16.86
N LYS A 420 48.27 -19.05 -16.62
CA LYS A 420 48.80 -19.57 -15.34
C LYS A 420 48.91 -18.55 -14.16
N LYS A 421 48.32 -17.35 -14.25
CA LYS A 421 48.52 -16.26 -13.27
C LYS A 421 47.41 -16.11 -12.21
N PHE A 422 46.38 -16.96 -12.24
CA PHE A 422 45.29 -16.99 -11.26
C PHE A 422 44.96 -18.45 -10.90
N HIS A 423 45.57 -18.96 -9.82
CA HIS A 423 45.37 -20.37 -9.39
C HIS A 423 44.11 -20.56 -8.54
N ASN A 424 43.77 -19.56 -7.71
CA ASN A 424 42.46 -19.41 -7.07
C ASN A 424 41.82 -18.10 -7.56
N TYR A 425 40.50 -18.06 -7.66
CA TYR A 425 39.75 -16.84 -7.89
C TYR A 425 38.55 -16.74 -6.94
N TYR A 426 38.38 -15.57 -6.31
CA TYR A 426 37.37 -15.31 -5.27
C TYR A 426 36.27 -14.39 -5.79
N GLY A 427 35.04 -14.62 -5.35
CA GLY A 427 33.90 -13.83 -5.81
C GLY A 427 32.58 -14.38 -5.32
N PHE A 428 31.49 -13.84 -5.86
CA PHE A 428 30.13 -14.20 -5.48
C PHE A 428 29.16 -14.18 -6.66
N ARG A 429 28.08 -14.96 -6.55
CA ARG A 429 27.00 -15.02 -7.54
C ARG A 429 25.73 -14.47 -6.92
N VAL A 430 25.17 -13.42 -7.51
CA VAL A 430 23.84 -12.88 -7.16
C VAL A 430 22.81 -13.42 -8.15
N THR A 431 21.71 -13.96 -7.63
CA THR A 431 20.58 -14.48 -8.42
C THR A 431 19.25 -13.90 -7.94
N LYS A 432 18.51 -13.25 -8.84
CA LYS A 432 17.17 -12.68 -8.60
C LYS A 432 16.31 -12.82 -9.85
N GLY A 433 15.35 -13.75 -9.81
CA GLY A 433 14.62 -14.19 -11.02
C GLY A 433 15.59 -14.50 -12.17
N ASN A 434 15.32 -13.93 -13.35
CA ASN A 434 16.16 -14.10 -14.54
C ASN A 434 17.53 -13.38 -14.48
N TYR A 435 17.83 -12.60 -13.45
CA TYR A 435 19.16 -12.03 -13.24
C TYR A 435 20.04 -13.05 -12.51
N ASN A 436 21.06 -13.58 -13.17
CA ASN A 436 22.12 -14.38 -12.57
C ASN A 436 23.48 -13.83 -13.03
N ARG A 437 24.31 -13.33 -12.11
CA ARG A 437 25.66 -12.81 -12.43
C ARG A 437 26.68 -13.18 -11.36
N PHE A 438 27.86 -13.57 -11.83
CA PHE A 438 29.07 -13.75 -11.03
C PHE A 438 29.92 -12.47 -11.05
N PHE A 439 30.44 -12.12 -9.87
CA PHE A 439 31.27 -10.96 -9.58
C PHE A 439 32.60 -11.46 -9.01
N LEU A 440 33.73 -10.92 -9.49
CA LEU A 440 35.09 -11.36 -9.14
C LEU A 440 35.83 -10.25 -8.38
N MET A 441 36.37 -10.61 -7.22
CA MET A 441 37.06 -9.72 -6.27
C MET A 441 38.55 -10.00 -6.20
N GLU A 442 39.32 -9.10 -5.60
CA GLU A 442 40.79 -9.19 -5.60
C GLU A 442 41.32 -10.14 -4.52
N ASN A 443 40.54 -10.40 -3.46
CA ASN A 443 40.84 -11.39 -2.40
C ASN A 443 39.56 -12.07 -1.84
N ARG A 444 39.74 -13.00 -0.89
CA ARG A 444 38.65 -13.78 -0.28
C ARG A 444 37.76 -12.95 0.63
N ASP A 445 38.35 -12.12 1.49
CA ASP A 445 37.63 -11.39 2.52
C ASP A 445 36.81 -10.24 1.94
N GLU A 446 37.28 -9.60 0.87
CA GLU A 446 36.47 -8.69 0.03
C GLU A 446 35.23 -9.43 -0.51
N ALA A 447 35.39 -10.63 -1.07
CA ALA A 447 34.26 -11.41 -1.56
C ALA A 447 33.29 -11.80 -0.44
N LEU A 448 33.78 -12.17 0.74
CA LEU A 448 32.97 -12.55 1.90
C LEU A 448 32.19 -11.34 2.47
N ASN A 449 32.84 -10.18 2.58
CA ASN A 449 32.20 -8.94 3.04
C ASN A 449 31.06 -8.52 2.10
N TRP A 450 31.29 -8.56 0.79
CA TRP A 450 30.22 -8.33 -0.20
C TRP A 450 29.10 -9.36 -0.11
N VAL A 451 29.39 -10.64 0.17
CA VAL A 451 28.34 -11.65 0.39
C VAL A 451 27.54 -11.36 1.66
N ASN A 452 28.17 -11.02 2.77
CA ASN A 452 27.48 -10.76 4.03
C ASN A 452 26.60 -9.51 3.95
N ALA A 453 27.11 -8.42 3.35
CA ALA A 453 26.30 -7.22 3.14
C ALA A 453 25.16 -7.45 2.13
N ILE A 454 25.38 -8.20 1.03
CA ILE A 454 24.29 -8.58 0.13
C ILE A 454 23.29 -9.52 0.83
N ARG A 455 23.72 -10.48 1.66
CA ARG A 455 22.83 -11.34 2.48
C ARG A 455 21.93 -10.48 3.38
N PHE A 456 22.47 -9.44 4.01
CA PHE A 456 21.72 -8.48 4.82
C PHE A 456 20.68 -7.72 3.99
N HIS A 457 21.09 -7.08 2.89
CA HIS A 457 20.17 -6.34 2.00
C HIS A 457 19.24 -7.25 1.16
N SER A 458 19.48 -8.56 1.12
CA SER A 458 18.61 -9.58 0.51
C SER A 458 17.49 -10.07 1.43
N ARG A 459 17.52 -9.74 2.72
CA ARG A 459 16.46 -10.12 3.68
C ARG A 459 15.10 -9.60 3.16
N GLN A 460 14.09 -10.45 3.22
CA GLN A 460 12.72 -10.16 2.77
C GLN A 460 11.71 -10.82 3.71
N GLY A 461 10.43 -10.46 3.57
CA GLY A 461 9.38 -11.11 4.34
C GLY A 461 9.31 -10.61 5.78
N PHE A 462 9.44 -9.30 5.99
CA PHE A 462 9.19 -8.64 7.27
C PHE A 462 7.73 -8.82 7.72
N ARG A 463 7.25 -8.09 8.74
CA ARG A 463 5.83 -8.12 9.16
C ARG A 463 4.90 -7.98 7.93
N PHE A 464 3.85 -8.81 7.86
CA PHE A 464 2.96 -8.98 6.71
C PHE A 464 3.61 -9.51 5.41
N GLN A 465 4.80 -10.10 5.50
CA GLN A 465 5.65 -10.51 4.37
C GLN A 465 6.10 -9.34 3.45
N SER A 466 6.14 -8.11 3.97
CA SER A 466 6.53 -6.92 3.20
C SER A 466 8.03 -6.89 2.83
N PHE A 467 8.34 -6.17 1.75
CA PHE A 467 9.70 -5.69 1.44
C PHE A 467 10.24 -4.67 2.46
N SER A 468 9.37 -3.91 3.11
CA SER A 468 9.73 -2.81 4.02
C SER A 468 9.91 -3.34 5.43
N LYS A 469 11.03 -2.99 6.07
CA LYS A 469 11.20 -3.14 7.51
C LYS A 469 10.23 -2.20 8.26
N VAL A 470 9.89 -2.53 9.51
CA VAL A 470 9.15 -1.62 10.38
C VAL A 470 10.12 -0.54 10.86
N ARG A 471 9.76 0.74 10.68
CA ARG A 471 10.51 1.90 11.18
C ARG A 471 9.75 2.55 12.34
N VAL A 472 10.46 3.30 13.17
CA VAL A 472 9.96 3.98 14.38
C VAL A 472 10.41 5.45 14.35
N ASN A 473 9.79 6.32 15.15
CA ASN A 473 10.05 7.76 15.19
C ASN A 473 9.96 8.40 13.78
N ILE A 474 8.93 8.03 13.01
CA ILE A 474 8.67 8.55 11.67
C ILE A 474 7.61 9.64 11.75
N GLY A 475 7.87 10.77 11.08
CA GLY A 475 6.88 11.82 10.88
C GLY A 475 5.82 11.42 9.87
N VAL A 476 4.55 11.39 10.29
CA VAL A 476 3.41 11.13 9.40
C VAL A 476 2.29 12.15 9.63
N GLU A 477 1.74 12.66 8.54
CA GLU A 477 0.63 13.60 8.49
C GLU A 477 -0.49 13.03 7.60
N TRP A 478 -1.76 13.21 7.99
CA TRP A 478 -2.92 12.72 7.23
C TRP A 478 -3.72 13.87 6.59
N PHE A 479 -4.31 13.57 5.43
CA PHE A 479 -5.12 14.49 4.63
C PHE A 479 -6.47 13.86 4.30
N ILE A 480 -7.54 14.64 4.50
CA ILE A 480 -8.89 14.31 4.08
C ILE A 480 -9.23 15.18 2.86
N ASN A 481 -9.71 14.53 1.80
CA ASN A 481 -10.02 15.11 0.49
C ASN A 481 -8.82 15.79 -0.21
N GLY A 482 -8.98 16.09 -1.51
CA GLY A 482 -7.88 16.55 -2.36
C GLY A 482 -7.35 17.95 -2.07
N SER A 483 -8.12 18.84 -1.44
CA SER A 483 -7.69 20.23 -1.19
C SER A 483 -6.52 20.33 -0.22
N SER A 484 -6.62 19.68 0.95
CA SER A 484 -5.56 19.68 1.97
C SER A 484 -4.27 19.03 1.45
N TYR A 485 -4.40 17.87 0.79
CA TYR A 485 -3.29 17.16 0.16
C TYR A 485 -2.62 17.95 -0.96
N TYR A 486 -3.36 18.45 -1.95
CA TYR A 486 -2.77 19.16 -3.08
C TYR A 486 -2.09 20.47 -2.67
N ASN A 487 -2.59 21.16 -1.63
CA ASN A 487 -1.93 22.35 -1.10
C ASN A 487 -0.54 22.03 -0.54
N GLU A 488 -0.41 21.07 0.38
CA GLU A 488 0.90 20.71 0.95
C GLU A 488 1.81 20.01 -0.07
N LEU A 489 1.24 19.32 -1.06
CA LEU A 489 1.99 18.80 -2.22
C LEU A 489 2.61 19.94 -3.05
N ALA A 490 1.86 21.00 -3.35
CA ALA A 490 2.36 22.15 -4.10
C ALA A 490 3.53 22.83 -3.36
N GLU A 491 3.37 23.06 -2.05
CA GLU A 491 4.42 23.63 -1.20
C GLU A 491 5.64 22.71 -1.08
N THR A 492 5.44 21.40 -0.94
CA THR A 492 6.56 20.44 -0.86
C THR A 492 7.32 20.36 -2.20
N ILE A 493 6.62 20.41 -3.34
CA ILE A 493 7.28 20.50 -4.67
C ILE A 493 8.04 21.82 -4.79
N ARG A 494 7.49 22.96 -4.35
CA ARG A 494 8.19 24.26 -4.35
C ARG A 494 9.50 24.21 -3.56
N ARG A 495 9.54 23.48 -2.45
CA ARG A 495 10.74 23.31 -1.60
C ARG A 495 11.82 22.39 -2.20
N ALA A 496 11.48 21.49 -3.13
CA ALA A 496 12.38 20.47 -3.71
C ALA A 496 13.71 21.03 -4.25
N LYS A 497 14.79 20.27 -4.12
CA LYS A 497 16.16 20.69 -4.47
C LYS A 497 16.89 19.78 -5.47
N HIS A 498 16.60 18.48 -5.51
CA HIS A 498 17.38 17.51 -6.29
C HIS A 498 16.50 16.67 -7.24
N GLU A 499 15.44 16.02 -6.74
CA GLU A 499 14.54 15.21 -7.58
C GLU A 499 13.11 15.06 -7.05
N ILE A 500 12.17 14.91 -7.98
CA ILE A 500 10.73 14.69 -7.73
C ILE A 500 10.32 13.42 -8.48
N TYR A 501 9.81 12.42 -7.77
CA TYR A 501 9.26 11.18 -8.34
C TYR A 501 7.72 11.21 -8.23
N ILE A 502 7.00 10.80 -9.28
CA ILE A 502 5.54 10.74 -9.28
C ILE A 502 5.07 9.40 -9.86
N THR A 503 4.17 8.69 -9.16
CA THR A 503 3.35 7.62 -9.77
C THR A 503 1.89 7.99 -9.73
N GLY A 504 1.18 7.63 -10.80
CA GLY A 504 -0.27 7.70 -10.85
C GLY A 504 -0.82 6.68 -11.82
N TRP A 505 -2.03 6.23 -11.53
CA TRP A 505 -2.90 5.60 -12.51
C TRP A 505 -3.29 6.62 -13.58
N TRP A 506 -3.61 7.84 -13.15
CA TRP A 506 -3.81 9.01 -14.02
C TRP A 506 -3.01 10.20 -13.51
N VAL A 507 -2.29 10.88 -14.40
CA VAL A 507 -1.63 12.17 -14.10
C VAL A 507 -2.09 13.19 -15.12
N SER A 508 -2.66 14.31 -14.67
CA SER A 508 -3.12 15.39 -15.55
C SER A 508 -2.17 16.60 -15.40
N PRO A 509 -1.42 17.01 -16.44
CA PRO A 509 -0.50 18.16 -16.35
C PRO A 509 -1.20 19.47 -15.96
N TYR A 510 -2.52 19.55 -16.22
CA TYR A 510 -3.34 20.76 -16.11
C TYR A 510 -4.03 20.94 -14.77
N VAL A 511 -3.85 20.02 -13.81
CA VAL A 511 -4.57 20.11 -12.53
C VAL A 511 -4.02 21.27 -11.70
N TYR A 512 -4.93 22.09 -11.19
CA TYR A 512 -4.67 23.16 -10.22
C TYR A 512 -4.60 22.55 -8.82
N LEU A 513 -3.43 22.66 -8.19
CA LEU A 513 -3.17 22.09 -6.86
C LEU A 513 -3.72 22.97 -5.73
N GLN A 514 -3.71 24.29 -5.93
CA GLN A 514 -4.30 25.28 -5.04
C GLN A 514 -5.34 26.07 -5.83
N ARG A 515 -6.47 26.42 -5.19
CA ARG A 515 -7.62 27.02 -5.89
C ARG A 515 -8.24 28.19 -5.15
N ASP A 516 -8.02 28.23 -3.86
CA ASP A 516 -8.29 29.37 -3.01
C ASP A 516 -7.10 30.37 -3.12
N ASN A 517 -7.30 31.62 -2.67
CA ASN A 517 -6.42 32.78 -2.90
C ASN A 517 -6.37 33.31 -4.35
N GLY A 518 -7.39 33.02 -5.16
CA GLY A 518 -7.66 33.72 -6.43
C GLY A 518 -6.96 33.15 -7.68
N VAL A 519 -7.35 33.68 -8.85
CA VAL A 519 -7.03 33.10 -10.17
C VAL A 519 -5.53 33.06 -10.45
N GLU A 520 -4.76 34.08 -10.05
CA GLU A 520 -3.31 34.12 -10.28
C GLU A 520 -2.57 33.06 -9.45
N HIS A 521 -2.92 32.93 -8.17
CA HIS A 521 -2.37 31.89 -7.28
C HIS A 521 -2.73 30.49 -7.79
N MET A 522 -3.99 30.30 -8.18
CA MET A 522 -4.47 29.07 -8.79
C MET A 522 -3.68 28.72 -10.07
N GLU A 523 -3.54 29.65 -11.00
CA GLU A 523 -2.75 29.48 -12.24
C GLU A 523 -1.26 29.19 -11.95
N LYS A 524 -0.66 29.78 -10.90
CA LYS A 524 0.71 29.46 -10.42
C LYS A 524 0.82 28.08 -9.75
N SER A 525 -0.28 27.45 -9.35
CA SER A 525 -0.29 26.13 -8.68
C SER A 525 -0.41 24.93 -9.65
N ARG A 526 -0.55 25.17 -10.96
CA ARG A 526 -0.71 24.10 -11.95
C ARG A 526 0.46 23.13 -11.92
N LEU A 527 0.18 21.83 -11.93
CA LEU A 527 1.19 20.77 -11.90
C LEU A 527 2.27 20.95 -12.98
N ASP A 528 1.89 21.26 -14.23
CA ASP A 528 2.84 21.48 -15.31
C ASP A 528 3.77 22.68 -15.08
N ARG A 529 3.27 23.77 -14.48
CA ARG A 529 4.08 24.97 -14.20
C ARG A 529 5.02 24.77 -13.01
N VAL A 530 4.53 24.30 -11.87
CA VAL A 530 5.36 24.10 -10.68
C VAL A 530 6.48 23.09 -10.98
N LEU A 531 6.18 21.99 -11.66
CA LEU A 531 7.22 21.04 -12.11
C LEU A 531 8.21 21.67 -13.11
N THR A 532 7.76 22.59 -13.97
CA THR A 532 8.64 23.31 -14.92
C THR A 532 9.57 24.30 -14.21
N GLU A 533 9.08 25.00 -13.19
CA GLU A 533 9.87 25.93 -12.37
C GLU A 533 10.99 25.18 -11.63
N LYS A 534 10.66 24.10 -10.92
CA LYS A 534 11.66 23.23 -10.29
C LYS A 534 12.62 22.63 -11.30
N ALA A 535 12.12 22.21 -12.47
CA ALA A 535 12.95 21.67 -13.53
C ALA A 535 13.95 22.70 -14.09
N LYS A 536 13.61 24.00 -14.14
CA LYS A 536 14.52 25.10 -14.51
C LYS A 536 15.59 25.36 -13.44
N GLU A 537 15.24 25.27 -12.15
CA GLU A 537 16.20 25.35 -11.03
C GLU A 537 17.23 24.21 -11.05
N GLY A 538 16.94 23.10 -11.73
CA GLY A 538 17.85 21.96 -11.92
C GLY A 538 17.29 20.63 -11.44
N VAL A 539 16.19 20.66 -10.66
CA VAL A 539 15.52 19.48 -10.09
C VAL A 539 15.11 18.50 -11.18
N LYS A 540 15.36 17.21 -10.95
CA LYS A 540 15.04 16.14 -11.91
C LYS A 540 13.66 15.56 -11.62
N VAL A 541 12.75 15.59 -12.60
CA VAL A 541 11.37 15.11 -12.43
C VAL A 541 11.19 13.79 -13.16
N TYR A 542 10.69 12.77 -12.47
CA TYR A 542 10.51 11.41 -12.98
C TYR A 542 9.08 10.94 -12.76
N VAL A 543 8.31 10.76 -13.83
CA VAL A 543 6.89 10.35 -13.76
C VAL A 543 6.71 8.94 -14.33
N LEU A 544 6.26 8.01 -13.50
CA LEU A 544 5.92 6.64 -13.88
C LEU A 544 4.39 6.47 -13.83
N MET A 545 3.75 6.68 -14.98
CA MET A 545 2.30 6.55 -15.15
C MET A 545 1.92 5.19 -15.72
N TRP A 546 0.67 4.77 -15.50
CA TRP A 546 0.11 3.64 -16.24
C TRP A 546 0.06 3.95 -17.76
N ASN A 547 0.30 2.93 -18.59
CA ASN A 547 -0.04 2.96 -20.00
C ASN A 547 -1.39 2.26 -20.18
N GLU A 548 -2.44 3.06 -20.26
CA GLU A 548 -3.80 2.62 -20.53
C GLU A 548 -3.91 1.93 -21.90
N THR A 549 -4.85 1.01 -22.02
CA THR A 549 -5.21 0.38 -23.29
C THR A 549 -6.42 1.11 -23.89
N ASN A 550 -6.45 1.27 -25.21
CA ASN A 550 -7.59 1.91 -25.90
C ASN A 550 -8.91 1.12 -25.75
N LEU A 551 -8.84 -0.13 -25.30
CA LEU A 551 -9.98 -1.02 -24.99
C LEU A 551 -10.52 -0.84 -23.57
N GLY A 552 -9.75 -0.23 -22.66
CA GLY A 552 -10.12 -0.03 -21.26
C GLY A 552 -10.73 1.35 -21.04
N VAL A 553 -9.89 2.31 -20.63
CA VAL A 553 -10.32 3.70 -20.42
C VAL A 553 -9.26 4.65 -20.97
N GLN A 554 -9.67 5.72 -21.64
CA GLN A 554 -8.75 6.67 -22.28
C GLN A 554 -8.37 7.78 -21.30
N LEU A 555 -7.18 7.70 -20.70
CA LEU A 555 -6.66 8.68 -19.73
C LEU A 555 -5.85 9.80 -20.38
N GLY A 556 -5.34 9.57 -21.58
CA GLY A 556 -4.46 10.50 -22.27
C GLY A 556 -3.03 10.49 -21.73
N SER A 557 -2.55 9.38 -21.15
CA SER A 557 -1.18 9.32 -20.61
C SER A 557 -0.12 9.57 -21.70
N ARG A 558 -0.41 9.22 -22.96
CA ARG A 558 0.42 9.55 -24.13
C ARG A 558 0.55 11.06 -24.34
N HIS A 559 -0.55 11.79 -24.15
CA HIS A 559 -0.59 13.25 -24.22
C HIS A 559 0.11 13.87 -23.01
N ALA A 560 -0.22 13.43 -21.80
CA ALA A 560 0.41 13.89 -20.56
C ALA A 560 1.94 13.73 -20.58
N LYS A 561 2.44 12.57 -21.06
CA LYS A 561 3.86 12.33 -21.31
C LYS A 561 4.46 13.34 -22.29
N ASN A 562 3.82 13.54 -23.45
CA ASN A 562 4.36 14.40 -24.49
C ASN A 562 4.39 15.87 -24.03
N TRP A 563 3.39 16.31 -23.27
CA TRP A 563 3.34 17.63 -22.64
C TRP A 563 4.47 17.80 -21.63
N LEU A 564 4.54 16.94 -20.61
CA LEU A 564 5.51 17.06 -19.51
C LEU A 564 6.98 16.95 -19.99
N GLU A 565 7.30 16.03 -20.91
CA GLU A 565 8.65 15.99 -21.51
C GLU A 565 8.93 17.15 -22.48
N GLY A 566 7.90 17.87 -22.93
CA GLY A 566 8.02 19.09 -23.74
C GLY A 566 8.27 20.34 -22.90
N CYS A 567 7.84 20.35 -21.63
CA CYS A 567 7.98 21.50 -20.73
C CYS A 567 9.44 21.79 -20.33
N HIS A 568 10.25 20.77 -19.99
CA HIS A 568 11.68 20.95 -19.72
C HIS A 568 12.48 19.65 -19.86
N SER A 569 13.76 19.74 -20.23
CA SER A 569 14.64 18.58 -20.46
C SER A 569 15.00 17.78 -19.20
N ASN A 570 14.75 18.33 -18.01
CA ASN A 570 14.89 17.61 -16.73
C ASN A 570 13.62 16.80 -16.35
N ILE A 571 12.57 16.83 -17.17
CA ILE A 571 11.31 16.10 -16.94
C ILE A 571 11.29 14.84 -17.82
N HIS A 572 11.21 13.68 -17.16
CA HIS A 572 11.29 12.35 -17.76
C HIS A 572 10.02 11.56 -17.48
N VAL A 573 9.41 10.95 -18.49
CA VAL A 573 8.15 10.21 -18.30
C VAL A 573 8.22 8.81 -18.93
N ILE A 574 7.80 7.81 -18.15
CA ILE A 574 7.62 6.41 -18.58
C ILE A 574 6.15 6.03 -18.42
N ARG A 575 5.63 5.23 -19.37
CA ARG A 575 4.25 4.75 -19.37
C ARG A 575 4.25 3.22 -19.52
N HIS A 576 3.91 2.51 -18.45
CA HIS A 576 4.09 1.06 -18.35
C HIS A 576 2.76 0.37 -17.95
N PRO A 577 2.41 -0.84 -18.43
CA PRO A 577 3.17 -1.71 -19.33
C PRO A 577 2.92 -1.43 -20.82
N LYS A 578 3.92 -1.66 -21.67
CA LYS A 578 3.85 -1.40 -23.12
C LYS A 578 3.23 -2.55 -23.96
N ARG A 579 3.07 -3.75 -23.39
CA ARG A 579 2.56 -4.94 -24.11
C ARG A 579 1.62 -5.81 -23.27
N TYR A 580 2.12 -6.38 -22.19
CA TYR A 580 1.38 -7.30 -21.34
C TYR A 580 1.78 -7.10 -19.86
N PRO A 581 0.88 -7.40 -18.90
CA PRO A 581 -0.55 -7.72 -19.08
C PRO A 581 -1.34 -6.52 -19.62
N LEU A 582 -2.48 -6.78 -20.25
CA LEU A 582 -3.40 -5.74 -20.74
C LEU A 582 -4.51 -5.42 -19.72
N SER A 583 -4.87 -6.39 -18.87
CA SER A 583 -5.99 -6.32 -17.93
C SER A 583 -5.66 -5.62 -16.60
N TRP A 584 -4.38 -5.52 -16.24
CA TRP A 584 -3.91 -5.02 -14.95
C TRP A 584 -3.26 -3.63 -15.06
N SER A 585 -3.40 -2.82 -14.02
CA SER A 585 -2.96 -1.43 -14.02
C SER A 585 -1.83 -1.12 -13.03
N HIS A 586 -1.18 0.02 -13.24
CA HIS A 586 -0.33 0.64 -12.24
C HIS A 586 -1.17 1.61 -11.41
N HIS A 587 -1.68 1.12 -10.27
CA HIS A 587 -2.70 1.83 -9.50
C HIS A 587 -2.14 2.69 -8.36
N GLN A 588 -0.88 2.48 -7.93
CA GLN A 588 -0.13 3.31 -6.97
C GLN A 588 -0.17 4.84 -7.26
N LYS A 589 -0.69 5.65 -6.32
CA LYS A 589 -0.68 7.12 -6.36
C LYS A 589 0.30 7.68 -5.32
N ASN A 590 1.46 8.17 -5.77
CA ASN A 590 2.52 8.65 -4.88
C ASN A 590 3.24 9.87 -5.47
N ALA A 591 3.75 10.74 -4.60
CA ALA A 591 4.77 11.74 -4.94
C ALA A 591 5.93 11.66 -3.94
N ILE A 592 7.17 11.69 -4.38
CA ILE A 592 8.36 11.65 -3.51
C ILE A 592 9.27 12.82 -3.86
N ILE A 593 9.64 13.61 -2.86
CA ILE A 593 10.53 14.78 -3.00
C ILE A 593 11.84 14.46 -2.28
N ASP A 594 12.94 14.57 -3.02
CA ASP A 594 14.33 14.42 -2.57
C ASP A 594 14.61 13.13 -1.78
N GLN A 595 13.82 12.07 -2.02
CA GLN A 595 13.81 10.79 -1.29
C GLN A 595 13.57 10.90 0.24
N GLN A 596 13.26 12.11 0.75
CA GLN A 596 13.10 12.43 2.18
C GLN A 596 11.65 12.70 2.59
N ILE A 597 10.79 13.11 1.66
CA ILE A 597 9.35 13.30 1.90
C ILE A 597 8.59 12.49 0.85
N ALA A 598 7.61 11.68 1.26
CA ALA A 598 6.78 10.87 0.38
C ALA A 598 5.30 11.01 0.71
N PHE A 599 4.47 11.18 -0.31
CA PHE A 599 3.01 11.14 -0.25
C PHE A 599 2.52 9.77 -0.74
N VAL A 600 1.58 9.15 -0.01
CA VAL A 600 0.95 7.86 -0.33
C VAL A 600 -0.53 7.87 0.04
N GLY A 601 -1.41 7.42 -0.86
CA GLY A 601 -2.87 7.38 -0.61
C GLY A 601 -3.72 6.99 -1.82
N GLY A 602 -5.01 7.32 -1.78
CA GLY A 602 -5.95 7.06 -2.87
C GLY A 602 -5.96 8.12 -3.98
N ILE A 603 -5.47 9.33 -3.70
CA ILE A 603 -5.63 10.50 -4.58
C ILE A 603 -4.56 10.53 -5.69
N ASP A 604 -4.97 10.28 -6.95
CA ASP A 604 -4.18 10.54 -8.16
C ASP A 604 -4.00 12.05 -8.38
N ILE A 605 -2.85 12.48 -8.93
CA ILE A 605 -2.58 13.91 -9.25
C ILE A 605 -3.20 14.24 -10.62
N CYS A 606 -4.53 14.34 -10.66
CA CYS A 606 -5.32 14.46 -11.88
C CYS A 606 -6.61 15.26 -11.69
N LEU A 607 -7.32 15.50 -12.78
CA LEU A 607 -8.60 16.20 -12.75
C LEU A 607 -9.68 15.44 -11.95
N MET A 608 -10.65 16.20 -11.42
CA MET A 608 -11.79 15.73 -10.61
C MET A 608 -11.43 15.19 -9.21
N ARG A 609 -10.18 15.35 -8.74
CA ARG A 609 -9.71 14.84 -7.42
C ARG A 609 -9.57 15.89 -6.33
N TYR A 610 -9.56 17.17 -6.69
CA TYR A 610 -9.68 18.24 -5.69
C TYR A 610 -11.07 18.18 -5.07
N GLU A 611 -11.14 18.22 -3.75
CA GLU A 611 -12.41 18.31 -3.04
C GLU A 611 -12.18 18.93 -1.66
N THR A 612 -13.19 19.60 -1.14
CA THR A 612 -13.21 20.25 0.18
C THR A 612 -14.10 19.45 1.14
N SER A 613 -14.15 19.79 2.43
CA SER A 613 -15.13 19.21 3.36
C SER A 613 -16.60 19.57 3.02
N LYS A 614 -16.85 20.50 2.09
CA LYS A 614 -18.21 20.93 1.69
C LYS A 614 -18.85 20.07 0.61
N PHE A 615 -18.08 19.25 -0.12
CA PHE A 615 -18.56 18.34 -1.17
C PHE A 615 -19.49 18.99 -2.23
N GLN A 616 -19.12 20.19 -2.70
CA GLN A 616 -19.99 21.08 -3.49
C GLN A 616 -20.48 20.45 -4.82
N LEU A 617 -21.77 20.50 -5.11
CA LEU A 617 -22.38 19.97 -6.34
C LEU A 617 -22.41 20.97 -7.49
N THR A 618 -22.49 22.28 -7.21
CA THR A 618 -22.49 23.34 -8.24
C THR A 618 -21.14 24.05 -8.37
N ASP A 619 -20.90 24.68 -9.51
CA ASP A 619 -19.84 25.68 -9.73
C ASP A 619 -20.14 26.42 -11.05
N ASN A 620 -21.30 27.10 -11.12
CA ASN A 620 -21.85 27.61 -12.38
C ASN A 620 -20.90 28.55 -13.17
N GLU A 621 -20.01 29.25 -12.46
CA GLU A 621 -19.03 30.18 -13.06
C GLU A 621 -17.68 29.54 -13.40
N GLY A 622 -17.47 28.25 -13.07
CA GLY A 622 -16.21 27.55 -13.32
C GLY A 622 -15.03 28.00 -12.45
N LYS A 623 -15.29 28.72 -11.35
CA LYS A 623 -14.24 29.36 -10.53
C LYS A 623 -13.41 28.34 -9.74
N ARG A 624 -14.04 27.28 -9.20
CA ARG A 624 -13.33 26.26 -8.38
C ARG A 624 -13.01 24.98 -9.15
N PHE A 625 -13.84 24.60 -10.12
CA PHE A 625 -13.70 23.38 -10.91
C PHE A 625 -13.74 23.73 -12.41
N PRO A 626 -12.72 24.42 -12.96
CA PRO A 626 -12.75 24.90 -14.35
C PRO A 626 -12.70 23.75 -15.37
N GLY A 627 -13.48 23.88 -16.44
CA GLY A 627 -13.42 22.97 -17.58
C GLY A 627 -13.69 21.51 -17.21
N LYS A 628 -12.79 20.63 -17.67
CA LYS A 628 -12.88 19.17 -17.47
C LYS A 628 -12.71 18.70 -16.01
N ASP A 629 -12.37 19.61 -15.09
CA ASP A 629 -12.33 19.30 -13.66
C ASP A 629 -13.73 19.25 -13.02
N TYR A 630 -14.71 19.95 -13.60
CA TYR A 630 -16.12 19.71 -13.30
C TYR A 630 -16.58 18.46 -14.05
N GLY A 631 -16.95 17.42 -13.31
CA GLY A 631 -17.33 16.15 -13.90
C GLY A 631 -18.14 15.25 -12.97
N ASN A 632 -18.83 14.31 -13.58
CA ASN A 632 -19.67 13.32 -12.93
C ASN A 632 -19.39 11.95 -13.57
N LEU A 633 -19.13 10.91 -12.76
CA LEU A 633 -18.67 9.61 -13.26
C LEU A 633 -19.80 8.60 -13.57
N LEU A 634 -21.07 8.96 -13.36
CA LEU A 634 -22.22 8.15 -13.78
C LEU A 634 -22.48 8.27 -15.30
N GLY A 635 -21.82 9.20 -15.99
CA GLY A 635 -21.88 9.38 -17.44
C GLY A 635 -20.52 9.19 -18.13
N THR A 636 -20.53 9.24 -19.46
CA THR A 636 -19.33 9.06 -20.32
C THR A 636 -18.35 10.23 -20.20
N VAL A 637 -17.42 10.16 -19.23
CA VAL A 637 -16.38 11.19 -19.02
C VAL A 637 -15.25 11.11 -20.06
N ILE A 638 -15.18 12.13 -20.91
CA ILE A 638 -14.15 12.32 -21.95
C ILE A 638 -12.93 12.99 -21.32
N ARG A 639 -12.03 12.18 -20.75
CA ARG A 639 -10.83 12.62 -20.01
C ARG A 639 -9.73 13.25 -20.89
N THR A 640 -9.87 13.19 -22.22
CA THR A 640 -8.89 13.67 -23.22
C THR A 640 -9.40 14.92 -23.98
N GLY A 641 -8.50 15.66 -24.62
CA GLY A 641 -8.82 16.91 -25.34
C GLY A 641 -8.50 18.17 -24.53
N ASP A 642 -9.15 19.30 -24.86
CA ASP A 642 -8.96 20.58 -24.17
C ASP A 642 -9.41 20.50 -22.70
N PRO A 643 -8.51 20.72 -21.71
CA PRO A 643 -8.88 20.70 -20.29
C PRO A 643 -9.77 21.89 -19.88
N LYS A 644 -9.80 23.00 -20.63
CA LYS A 644 -10.59 24.20 -20.30
C LYS A 644 -12.07 24.09 -20.69
N LYS A 645 -12.43 23.17 -21.59
CA LYS A 645 -13.82 23.00 -22.04
C LYS A 645 -14.60 22.07 -21.11
N ASP A 646 -15.74 22.55 -20.63
CA ASP A 646 -16.69 21.76 -19.83
C ASP A 646 -17.19 20.51 -20.59
N GLN A 647 -17.48 19.45 -19.82
CA GLN A 647 -18.01 18.18 -20.35
C GLN A 647 -19.53 18.07 -20.23
N PHE A 648 -20.14 18.87 -19.35
CA PHE A 648 -21.55 18.85 -19.00
C PHE A 648 -22.02 20.30 -18.81
N ASP A 649 -23.30 20.58 -19.08
CA ASP A 649 -23.88 21.85 -18.65
C ASP A 649 -24.04 21.84 -17.12
N ARG A 650 -23.40 22.81 -16.45
CA ARG A 650 -23.38 23.00 -15.00
C ARG A 650 -24.78 23.29 -14.42
N ARG A 651 -25.70 23.81 -15.25
CA ARG A 651 -27.11 24.08 -14.91
C ARG A 651 -27.97 22.82 -14.91
N GLU A 652 -27.62 21.84 -15.76
CA GLU A 652 -28.36 20.58 -15.97
C GLU A 652 -27.78 19.40 -15.19
N CYS A 653 -26.52 19.50 -14.74
CA CYS A 653 -25.78 18.38 -14.18
C CYS A 653 -24.92 18.81 -12.98
N PRO A 654 -25.11 18.22 -11.78
CA PRO A 654 -24.15 18.38 -10.69
C PRO A 654 -22.82 17.71 -11.05
N ARG A 655 -21.72 18.24 -10.50
CA ARG A 655 -20.48 17.47 -10.38
C ARG A 655 -20.62 16.44 -9.26
N MET A 656 -19.92 15.32 -9.39
CA MET A 656 -19.94 14.26 -8.39
C MET A 656 -18.76 14.47 -7.41
N PRO A 657 -19.00 14.66 -6.10
CA PRO A 657 -17.93 14.91 -5.13
C PRO A 657 -16.97 13.74 -4.94
N TRP A 658 -15.75 14.03 -4.50
CA TRP A 658 -14.66 13.04 -4.38
C TRP A 658 -14.15 12.94 -2.94
N HIS A 659 -14.59 11.93 -2.20
CA HIS A 659 -14.08 11.66 -0.85
C HIS A 659 -12.92 10.65 -0.89
N ASP A 660 -11.79 11.03 -0.32
CA ASP A 660 -10.55 10.25 -0.40
C ASP A 660 -9.58 10.65 0.72
N VAL A 661 -8.55 9.84 0.96
CA VAL A 661 -7.57 10.03 2.04
C VAL A 661 -6.15 9.84 1.51
N HIS A 662 -5.24 10.70 1.97
CA HIS A 662 -3.82 10.65 1.62
C HIS A 662 -2.94 10.84 2.88
N THR A 663 -1.68 10.45 2.80
CA THR A 663 -0.67 10.70 3.86
C THR A 663 0.59 11.34 3.29
N LYS A 664 1.30 12.07 4.15
CA LYS A 664 2.69 12.52 3.97
C LYS A 664 3.55 11.80 5.01
N ILE A 665 4.70 11.31 4.58
CA ILE A 665 5.67 10.54 5.36
C ILE A 665 7.01 11.25 5.23
N VAL A 666 7.69 11.51 6.35
CA VAL A 666 8.95 12.26 6.42
C VAL A 666 10.05 11.38 7.00
N GLY A 667 11.26 11.49 6.45
CA GLY A 667 12.45 10.79 6.95
C GLY A 667 12.57 9.34 6.43
N PRO A 668 13.12 8.41 7.21
CA PRO A 668 13.57 7.10 6.70
C PRO A 668 12.52 6.24 5.97
N SER A 669 11.22 6.38 6.23
CA SER A 669 10.19 5.66 5.47
C SER A 669 9.84 6.30 4.13
N ALA A 670 10.19 7.56 3.87
CA ALA A 670 10.13 8.12 2.52
C ALA A 670 11.12 7.41 1.57
N LYS A 671 12.29 6.97 2.07
CA LYS A 671 13.22 6.11 1.33
C LYS A 671 12.64 4.74 0.96
N ASP A 672 11.72 4.19 1.75
CA ASP A 672 11.03 2.92 1.41
C ASP A 672 10.09 3.13 0.20
N VAL A 673 9.37 4.26 0.15
CA VAL A 673 8.55 4.66 -0.99
C VAL A 673 9.40 4.98 -2.21
N ALA A 674 10.52 5.69 -2.02
CA ALA A 674 11.51 5.96 -3.07
C ALA A 674 12.10 4.66 -3.64
N SER A 675 12.44 3.69 -2.78
CA SER A 675 12.91 2.36 -3.18
C SER A 675 11.90 1.62 -4.06
N ASN A 676 10.62 1.63 -3.67
CA ASN A 676 9.55 1.08 -4.50
C ASN A 676 9.43 1.80 -5.87
N PHE A 677 9.60 3.12 -5.92
CA PHE A 677 9.66 3.87 -7.18
C PHE A 677 10.87 3.48 -8.05
N ILE A 678 12.08 3.52 -7.47
CA ILE A 678 13.36 3.24 -8.13
C ILE A 678 13.36 1.81 -8.71
N GLN A 679 12.82 0.84 -7.96
CA GLN A 679 12.64 -0.54 -8.45
C GLN A 679 11.76 -0.57 -9.71
N ARG A 680 10.55 0.01 -9.65
CA ARG A 680 9.59 -0.01 -10.76
C ARG A 680 10.07 0.78 -11.98
N TRP A 681 10.69 1.94 -11.77
CA TRP A 681 11.28 2.78 -12.84
C TRP A 681 12.38 2.03 -13.59
N ASN A 682 13.34 1.45 -12.85
CA ASN A 682 14.44 0.70 -13.45
C ASN A 682 13.93 -0.58 -14.16
N HIS A 683 12.93 -1.26 -13.60
CA HIS A 683 12.25 -2.40 -14.23
C HIS A 683 11.63 -2.01 -15.58
N ALA A 684 10.82 -0.94 -15.63
CA ALA A 684 10.20 -0.47 -16.87
C ALA A 684 11.26 -0.13 -17.95
N ILE A 685 12.38 0.50 -17.58
CA ILE A 685 13.51 0.73 -18.49
C ILE A 685 14.09 -0.59 -19.04
N TYR A 686 14.26 -1.62 -18.19
CA TYR A 686 14.79 -2.92 -18.62
C TYR A 686 13.83 -3.69 -19.55
N VAL A 687 12.52 -3.53 -19.40
CA VAL A 687 11.50 -4.18 -20.22
C VAL A 687 11.26 -3.44 -21.55
N GLU A 688 11.09 -2.12 -21.53
CA GLU A 688 10.60 -1.36 -22.69
C GLU A 688 11.62 -1.14 -23.81
N ARG A 689 12.94 -1.22 -23.50
CA ARG A 689 14.05 -0.97 -24.43
C ARG A 689 13.86 0.30 -25.28
N ALA A 690 13.45 1.40 -24.66
CA ALA A 690 13.02 2.61 -25.36
C ALA A 690 14.15 3.27 -26.19
N ASN A 691 13.79 3.77 -27.39
CA ASN A 691 14.71 4.48 -28.29
C ASN A 691 15.19 5.84 -27.73
N LYS A 692 14.51 6.40 -26.71
CA LYS A 692 14.91 7.61 -25.99
C LYS A 692 15.60 7.19 -24.69
N PHE A 693 16.82 7.69 -24.44
CA PHE A 693 17.59 7.38 -23.24
C PHE A 693 16.90 7.95 -21.99
N GLN A 694 16.42 7.07 -21.11
CA GLN A 694 16.02 7.41 -19.74
C GLN A 694 17.13 6.95 -18.76
N PRO A 695 17.45 7.73 -17.71
CA PRO A 695 18.46 7.35 -16.73
C PRO A 695 17.96 6.23 -15.81
N LEU A 696 18.87 5.36 -15.36
CA LEU A 696 18.61 4.48 -14.22
C LEU A 696 18.71 5.30 -12.93
N LEU A 697 17.75 5.10 -12.02
CA LEU A 697 17.73 5.75 -10.71
C LEU A 697 18.41 4.87 -9.65
N ILE A 698 18.88 5.50 -8.58
CA ILE A 698 19.54 4.86 -7.44
C ILE A 698 19.09 5.55 -6.14
N PRO A 699 19.13 4.85 -4.99
CA PRO A 699 19.02 5.51 -3.70
C PRO A 699 20.14 6.52 -3.50
N LYS A 700 19.84 7.61 -2.80
CA LYS A 700 20.78 8.69 -2.47
C LYS A 700 20.52 9.18 -1.06
N ASP A 701 21.51 9.82 -0.45
CA ASP A 701 21.38 10.39 0.88
C ASP A 701 21.79 11.86 0.94
N TYR A 702 20.82 12.73 0.69
CA TYR A 702 20.98 14.17 0.74
C TYR A 702 21.09 14.73 2.17
N THR A 703 20.98 13.90 3.22
CA THR A 703 21.17 14.38 4.62
C THR A 703 22.63 14.75 4.94
N THR A 704 23.57 14.37 4.08
CA THR A 704 25.02 14.56 4.26
C THR A 704 25.61 15.71 3.43
N GLU A 705 24.81 16.37 2.60
CA GLU A 705 25.29 17.52 1.82
C GLU A 705 25.45 18.75 2.73
N LYS A 706 26.70 19.02 3.15
CA LYS A 706 27.07 20.39 3.54
C LYS A 706 26.73 21.34 2.38
N PRO A 707 26.27 22.57 2.64
CA PRO A 707 26.04 23.56 1.58
C PRO A 707 27.37 23.82 0.85
N SER A 708 27.51 23.21 -0.33
CA SER A 708 28.73 23.33 -1.13
C SER A 708 28.71 24.63 -1.93
N ASP A 709 29.89 25.23 -2.11
CA ASP A 709 30.03 26.53 -2.76
C ASP A 709 29.35 26.55 -4.13
N GLN A 710 28.59 27.62 -4.36
CA GLN A 710 27.76 27.90 -5.54
C GLN A 710 28.30 27.21 -6.80
N ALA A 711 27.53 26.23 -7.32
CA ALA A 711 27.93 25.39 -8.44
C ALA A 711 28.31 26.23 -9.67
N LYS A 712 29.63 26.44 -9.86
CA LYS A 712 30.16 27.33 -10.90
C LYS A 712 29.69 26.85 -12.28
N PRO A 713 29.02 27.68 -13.09
CA PRO A 713 28.31 27.23 -14.26
C PRO A 713 29.23 26.52 -15.25
N ASP A 714 28.80 25.34 -15.71
CA ASP A 714 29.59 24.43 -16.53
C ASP A 714 30.27 25.11 -17.72
N LYS A 715 31.61 25.04 -17.76
CA LYS A 715 32.43 25.51 -18.90
C LYS A 715 32.03 24.86 -20.24
N TRP A 716 31.31 23.72 -20.21
CA TRP A 716 30.69 23.09 -21.37
C TRP A 716 29.66 23.98 -22.09
N ARG A 717 28.98 24.91 -21.41
CA ARG A 717 28.06 25.86 -22.07
C ARG A 717 28.77 26.71 -23.13
N ASN A 718 30.03 27.10 -22.89
CA ASN A 718 30.81 27.90 -23.84
C ASN A 718 31.28 27.08 -25.04
N LEU A 719 31.58 25.79 -24.87
CA LEU A 719 31.96 24.92 -26.00
C LEU A 719 30.76 24.63 -26.91
N VAL A 720 29.57 24.38 -26.34
CA VAL A 720 28.33 24.21 -27.12
C VAL A 720 27.90 25.53 -27.78
N SER A 721 28.13 26.68 -27.15
CA SER A 721 27.96 28.00 -27.78
C SER A 721 28.84 28.15 -29.03
N ASN A 722 30.13 27.85 -28.93
CA ASN A 722 31.05 27.97 -30.06
C ASN A 722 30.77 26.97 -31.19
N ILE A 723 30.29 25.76 -30.89
CA ILE A 723 29.82 24.82 -31.92
C ILE A 723 28.56 25.36 -32.63
N ARG A 724 27.67 26.07 -31.93
CA ARG A 724 26.49 26.70 -32.53
C ARG A 724 26.82 27.86 -33.48
N LYS A 725 27.97 28.52 -33.31
CA LYS A 725 28.46 29.58 -34.23
C LYS A 725 28.92 29.04 -35.59
N GLY A 726 29.03 27.71 -35.77
CA GLY A 726 29.38 27.09 -37.05
C GLY A 726 28.20 26.81 -38.00
N PHE A 727 26.95 27.05 -37.58
CA PHE A 727 25.74 26.74 -38.38
C PHE A 727 24.67 27.84 -38.26
N THR A 728 25.02 29.05 -38.72
CA THR A 728 24.08 30.15 -38.94
C THR A 728 24.02 30.47 -40.44
N HIS A 729 22.91 30.11 -41.11
CA HIS A 729 22.28 30.79 -42.27
C HIS A 729 21.37 29.84 -43.07
N VAL A 730 20.11 29.70 -42.62
CA VAL A 730 18.92 29.79 -43.50
C VAL A 730 17.88 30.61 -42.71
N SER A 731 17.14 31.48 -43.41
CA SER A 731 16.43 32.62 -42.83
C SER A 731 15.11 32.29 -42.14
N TYR A 732 14.74 33.10 -41.14
CA TYR A 732 13.33 33.31 -40.79
C TYR A 732 12.67 34.19 -41.87
N GLY A 733 11.51 33.76 -42.38
CA GLY A 733 10.51 34.67 -42.93
C GLY A 733 9.59 35.16 -41.81
N ARG A 734 9.34 36.47 -41.72
CA ARG A 734 8.31 37.05 -40.85
C ARG A 734 6.96 37.05 -41.58
N GLU A 735 5.87 36.90 -40.84
CA GLU A 735 4.73 37.80 -41.01
C GLU A 735 3.85 37.89 -39.74
N LYS A 736 3.15 39.00 -39.63
CA LYS A 736 2.14 39.40 -38.63
C LYS A 736 1.17 40.36 -39.37
N PRO A 737 0.00 40.67 -38.81
CA PRO A 737 -1.02 39.83 -38.17
C PRO A 737 -2.38 39.99 -38.88
N THR A 738 -3.46 39.29 -38.47
CA THR A 738 -4.80 39.89 -38.18
C THR A 738 -5.90 38.85 -37.83
N HIS A 739 -6.93 39.40 -37.19
CA HIS A 739 -8.30 38.96 -36.84
C HIS A 739 -8.98 37.67 -37.37
N TYR A 740 -9.82 37.13 -36.47
CA TYR A 740 -11.10 36.39 -36.64
C TYR A 740 -11.26 35.46 -37.86
N GLN A 741 -11.55 34.16 -37.67
CA GLN A 741 -12.91 33.73 -37.28
C GLN A 741 -12.96 32.36 -36.56
N ARG A 742 -14.16 31.98 -36.10
CA ARG A 742 -14.48 30.64 -35.56
C ARG A 742 -14.58 29.62 -36.69
N ALA A 743 -13.95 28.45 -36.54
CA ALA A 743 -14.24 27.29 -37.37
C ALA A 743 -15.32 26.42 -36.69
N GLY A 744 -16.58 26.66 -37.06
CA GLY A 744 -17.64 25.65 -36.90
C GLY A 744 -17.52 24.56 -37.96
N ASP A 745 -18.33 23.51 -37.81
CA ASP A 745 -18.82 22.57 -38.83
C ASP A 745 -17.90 22.21 -40.01
N ASN A 746 -17.36 20.99 -39.95
CA ASN A 746 -16.75 20.31 -41.11
C ASN A 746 -17.60 19.09 -41.51
N PRO A 747 -18.71 19.29 -42.26
CA PRO A 747 -19.47 18.19 -42.83
C PRO A 747 -18.72 17.56 -44.01
N LYS A 748 -18.72 16.23 -44.05
CA LYS A 748 -18.14 15.45 -45.15
C LYS A 748 -18.81 15.83 -46.49
N VAL A 749 -18.04 15.94 -47.58
CA VAL A 749 -18.30 15.24 -48.86
C VAL A 749 -17.15 15.44 -49.88
N ARG A 750 -16.88 14.36 -50.62
CA ARG A 750 -16.25 14.17 -51.96
C ARG A 750 -15.78 15.44 -52.74
N LYS A 751 -14.73 15.42 -53.58
CA LYS A 751 -14.05 14.30 -54.28
C LYS A 751 -12.66 14.74 -54.86
N TYR A 752 -12.05 13.87 -55.66
CA TYR A 752 -10.93 14.10 -56.61
C TYR A 752 -11.06 15.42 -57.45
N THR A 753 -10.02 16.02 -58.07
CA THR A 753 -8.67 15.52 -58.47
C THR A 753 -7.67 16.67 -58.75
N LYS A 754 -6.36 16.37 -58.65
CA LYS A 754 -5.20 16.86 -59.47
C LYS A 754 -5.24 18.23 -60.19
N GLN A 755 -4.17 19.02 -60.00
CA GLN A 755 -3.55 19.77 -61.12
C GLN A 755 -2.89 18.80 -62.11
N GLY A 756 -2.89 19.12 -63.41
CA GLY A 756 -2.59 18.17 -64.50
C GLY A 756 -1.30 18.43 -65.29
N ALA A 757 -1.15 17.70 -66.40
CA ALA A 757 -0.18 17.97 -67.48
C ALA A 757 -0.62 17.26 -68.79
N PHE A 758 -0.27 17.87 -69.93
CA PHE A 758 -0.33 17.39 -71.33
C PHE A 758 -1.69 17.21 -72.07
N GLY A 759 -1.92 18.13 -73.02
CA GLY A 759 -2.60 17.93 -74.32
C GLY A 759 -4.14 17.83 -74.33
N LEU A 760 -4.85 18.20 -75.42
CA LEU A 760 -4.48 18.86 -76.68
C LEU A 760 -5.77 19.40 -77.34
N GLN A 761 -5.78 20.64 -77.87
CA GLN A 761 -6.82 21.21 -78.78
C GLN A 761 -8.27 21.28 -78.21
N SER A 762 -9.17 22.16 -78.68
CA SER A 762 -9.09 23.22 -79.70
C SER A 762 -10.04 24.40 -79.37
N ASP A 763 -9.69 25.57 -79.92
CA ASP A 763 -10.59 26.59 -80.49
C ASP A 763 -11.51 27.50 -79.64
N GLN A 764 -11.32 28.79 -79.97
CA GLN A 764 -12.31 29.88 -80.11
C GLN A 764 -12.54 30.93 -78.99
N ILE A 765 -11.98 32.11 -79.31
CA ILE A 765 -12.62 33.44 -79.36
C ILE A 765 -12.30 34.44 -78.22
N ASP A 766 -11.72 35.56 -78.69
CA ASP A 766 -11.57 36.92 -78.14
C ASP A 766 -11.01 37.14 -76.72
N ASN A 767 -9.86 37.80 -76.52
CA ASN A 767 -9.27 39.07 -77.03
C ASN A 767 -9.46 40.22 -76.02
N LYS A 768 -8.33 40.70 -75.46
CA LYS A 768 -7.92 42.12 -75.31
C LYS A 768 -8.82 43.05 -74.44
N VAL A 769 -8.38 44.19 -73.90
CA VAL A 769 -7.07 44.91 -73.73
C VAL A 769 -7.31 45.81 -72.48
N ASN A 770 -6.43 45.89 -71.46
CA ASN A 770 -5.15 46.62 -71.38
C ASN A 770 -5.30 48.16 -71.44
N LEU A 771 -4.47 48.91 -70.71
CA LEU A 771 -4.37 50.40 -70.69
C LEU A 771 -5.58 51.12 -70.06
N GLU A 772 -5.54 52.36 -69.59
CA GLU A 772 -4.56 53.23 -68.88
C GLU A 772 -5.34 54.52 -68.48
N ASP A 773 -4.91 55.24 -67.44
CA ASP A 773 -5.28 56.64 -67.10
C ASP A 773 -6.79 56.96 -66.88
N ASP A 774 -7.22 57.93 -66.06
CA ASP A 774 -6.73 59.30 -66.04
C ASP A 774 -6.96 60.08 -64.70
N GLN A 775 -6.00 60.97 -64.45
CA GLN A 775 -6.01 62.28 -63.74
C GLN A 775 -7.01 62.71 -62.63
N GLN A 776 -6.37 63.25 -61.56
CA GLN A 776 -6.62 64.55 -60.88
C GLN A 776 -7.72 64.74 -59.79
N ASN A 777 -7.25 65.30 -58.65
CA ASN A 777 -7.78 66.46 -57.86
C ASN A 777 -9.22 66.41 -57.28
N THR A 778 -9.52 66.91 -56.08
CA THR A 778 -8.82 67.67 -55.00
C THR A 778 -9.39 67.22 -53.62
N GLU A 779 -9.01 67.65 -52.41
CA GLU A 779 -8.31 68.86 -51.93
C GLU A 779 -7.62 68.62 -50.55
N TYR A 780 -6.38 69.09 -50.38
CA TYR A 780 -5.73 69.65 -49.16
C TYR A 780 -5.80 68.86 -47.82
N THR A 781 -4.71 68.21 -47.33
CA THR A 781 -3.54 68.74 -46.53
C THR A 781 -3.90 69.10 -45.06
N ASP A 782 -3.10 68.96 -44.00
CA ASP A 782 -1.69 68.54 -43.74
C ASP A 782 -1.52 68.43 -42.19
N ASN A 783 -0.49 67.89 -41.50
CA ASN A 783 0.66 66.98 -41.72
C ASN A 783 1.17 66.57 -40.28
N SER A 784 2.38 66.12 -39.87
CA SER A 784 3.67 65.64 -40.45
C SER A 784 4.56 65.06 -39.32
N ILE A 785 5.34 63.99 -39.59
CA ILE A 785 6.78 63.79 -39.20
C ILE A 785 7.18 63.72 -37.69
N ASP A 786 8.21 63.00 -37.20
CA ASP A 786 8.86 61.70 -37.55
C ASP A 786 9.84 61.24 -36.44
N GLU A 787 10.23 59.96 -36.50
CA GLU A 787 11.49 59.33 -36.05
C GLU A 787 12.15 59.69 -34.68
N PHE A 788 13.49 59.60 -34.57
CA PHE A 788 14.21 59.10 -33.39
C PHE A 788 15.57 59.79 -33.12
N ASP A 789 16.01 59.70 -31.85
CA ASP A 789 17.40 59.63 -31.33
C ASP A 789 18.16 60.93 -30.92
N GLN A 790 19.18 60.73 -30.05
CA GLN A 790 20.25 61.65 -29.55
C GLN A 790 20.04 62.57 -28.31
N ASN A 791 20.63 62.12 -27.19
CA ASN A 791 21.68 62.74 -26.33
C ASN A 791 21.64 64.18 -25.72
N GLU A 792 22.05 64.20 -24.43
CA GLU A 792 22.92 65.18 -23.70
C GLU A 792 22.39 66.50 -23.06
N ASN A 793 22.34 66.47 -21.71
CA ASN A 793 22.96 67.38 -20.72
C ASN A 793 22.55 68.87 -20.52
N GLY A 794 22.03 69.16 -19.31
CA GLY A 794 22.30 70.38 -18.51
C GLY A 794 21.52 71.67 -18.83
N GLU A 795 21.33 72.62 -17.89
CA GLU A 795 21.49 72.66 -16.42
C GLU A 795 20.76 73.92 -15.86
N ASN A 796 20.79 74.16 -14.53
CA ASN A 796 20.53 75.43 -13.80
C ASN A 796 19.09 75.96 -13.50
N ASP A 797 18.94 76.40 -12.22
CA ASP A 797 18.37 77.67 -11.67
C ASP A 797 16.88 78.06 -12.00
N ASP A 798 16.03 78.67 -11.15
CA ASP A 798 15.97 79.21 -9.75
C ASP A 798 14.52 78.94 -9.19
N ASP A 799 14.04 79.47 -8.04
CA ASP A 799 14.22 79.07 -6.61
C ASP A 799 12.94 79.51 -5.79
N ASP A 800 12.92 79.35 -4.44
CA ASP A 800 11.96 79.90 -3.41
C ASP A 800 10.45 79.40 -3.42
N ASP A 801 9.64 79.40 -2.33
CA ASP A 801 9.80 79.73 -0.89
C ASP A 801 8.71 79.08 0.05
N ASP A 802 8.91 79.17 1.37
CA ASP A 802 7.95 79.17 2.53
C ASP A 802 6.96 78.00 2.88
N ASP A 803 7.27 77.28 3.98
CA ASP A 803 6.54 77.17 5.28
C ASP A 803 5.04 76.67 5.39
N ASP A 804 4.55 76.07 6.51
CA ASP A 804 5.05 76.05 7.91
C ASP A 804 4.55 74.84 8.79
N PHE A 805 5.17 74.69 9.97
CA PHE A 805 4.77 74.04 11.24
C PHE A 805 4.58 72.50 11.42
N ASN A 806 5.64 71.88 11.98
CA ASN A 806 5.69 70.95 13.15
C ASN A 806 4.94 69.57 13.13
N GLU A 807 5.36 68.56 13.92
CA GLU A 807 6.16 68.55 15.16
C GLU A 807 7.19 67.39 15.21
N TYR A 808 8.36 67.61 15.84
CA TYR A 808 9.48 66.64 15.99
C TYR A 808 9.18 65.57 17.08
N ASP A 809 9.64 64.31 17.04
CA ASP A 809 10.88 63.67 16.55
C ASP A 809 12.09 63.72 17.53
N GLN A 810 13.13 62.90 17.27
CA GLN A 810 14.40 62.72 17.99
C GLN A 810 14.42 61.74 19.20
N ASP A 811 15.42 60.84 19.38
CA ASP A 811 16.57 60.57 18.49
C ASP A 811 17.26 59.18 18.60
N ASP A 812 18.13 58.96 17.61
CA ASP A 812 19.37 58.15 17.55
C ASP A 812 19.41 56.60 17.66
N GLN A 813 19.47 55.99 16.46
CA GLN A 813 20.66 55.33 15.89
C GLN A 813 21.43 54.14 16.56
N ASN A 814 21.27 52.97 15.93
CA ASN A 814 22.30 52.32 15.08
C ASN A 814 23.41 51.38 15.67
N THR A 815 23.83 50.42 14.83
CA THR A 815 25.03 49.53 14.87
C THR A 815 25.13 48.25 15.76
N LYS A 816 25.11 47.09 15.05
CA LYS A 816 26.03 45.91 15.10
C LYS A 816 26.49 45.26 16.44
N ILE A 817 26.15 43.96 16.61
CA ILE A 817 27.03 42.75 16.80
C ILE A 817 28.25 42.88 17.79
N PRO A 818 28.49 42.00 18.81
CA PRO A 818 28.29 40.52 18.82
C PRO A 818 27.88 39.82 20.16
N PHE A 819 27.66 38.49 20.06
CA PHE A 819 27.87 37.37 21.02
C PHE A 819 27.98 37.51 22.57
N ASN A 820 27.38 36.49 23.22
CA ASN A 820 27.82 35.70 24.41
C ASN A 820 27.34 36.02 25.85
N ASN A 821 27.22 34.90 26.60
CA ASN A 821 27.22 34.71 28.07
C ASN A 821 25.95 34.99 28.94
N LYS A 822 25.42 33.87 29.44
CA LYS A 822 24.92 33.56 30.82
C LYS A 822 25.61 34.34 31.98
N PRO A 823 25.09 34.26 33.24
CA PRO A 823 23.72 34.06 33.74
C PRO A 823 23.40 34.96 34.99
N SER A 824 22.31 34.64 35.73
CA SER A 824 22.13 34.89 37.20
C SER A 824 21.95 36.37 37.65
N THR A 825 21.39 36.73 38.82
CA THR A 825 20.57 36.03 39.84
C THR A 825 19.79 37.04 40.70
N ALA A 826 18.58 36.64 41.14
CA ALA A 826 17.96 36.87 42.47
C ALA A 826 17.96 38.24 43.19
N GLY A 827 16.87 38.48 43.95
CA GLY A 827 16.74 39.52 44.97
C GLY A 827 15.80 40.67 44.56
N SER A 828 14.73 41.10 45.24
CA SER A 828 13.84 40.62 46.32
C SER A 828 13.51 41.81 47.25
N GLN A 829 12.24 41.96 47.64
CA GLN A 829 11.75 42.86 48.70
C GLN A 829 11.81 44.39 48.42
N SER A 830 10.91 45.25 48.94
CA SER A 830 9.56 45.01 49.53
C SER A 830 8.77 46.31 49.78
N ASN A 831 7.43 46.20 49.77
CA ASN A 831 6.43 46.92 50.60
C ASN A 831 6.34 48.47 50.60
N ASN A 832 5.18 49.00 50.15
CA ASN A 832 4.19 49.80 50.92
C ASN A 832 3.17 50.45 49.95
N SER A 833 1.94 50.83 50.30
CA SER A 833 1.00 50.49 51.40
C SER A 833 -0.35 51.22 51.17
N ASN A 834 -1.42 50.88 51.92
CA ASN A 834 -2.63 51.70 52.18
C ASN A 834 -3.67 51.91 51.02
N ASN A 835 -5.00 51.99 51.26
CA ASN A 835 -5.85 51.53 52.38
C ASN A 835 -7.37 51.53 52.00
N ASN A 836 -8.25 51.15 52.95
CA ASN A 836 -9.74 51.25 52.96
C ASN A 836 -10.48 50.20 52.09
N ASN A 837 -11.21 49.17 52.58
CA ASN A 837 -11.98 48.94 53.84
C ASN A 837 -13.32 49.73 53.84
N ILE A 838 -14.54 49.19 54.08
CA ILE A 838 -15.00 48.38 55.24
C ILE A 838 -16.38 47.68 55.00
N ASN A 839 -16.53 46.41 55.45
CA ASN A 839 -17.70 45.71 56.09
C ASN A 839 -19.13 45.65 55.43
N ASN A 840 -20.09 44.77 55.82
CA ASN A 840 -20.15 43.75 56.90
C ASN A 840 -21.17 42.59 56.67
N ASP A 841 -20.91 41.42 57.31
CA ASP A 841 -21.82 40.44 57.98
C ASP A 841 -23.16 39.92 57.35
N THR A 842 -23.71 38.73 57.70
CA THR A 842 -23.43 37.78 58.80
C THR A 842 -23.77 36.31 58.44
N GLY A 843 -23.10 35.34 59.08
CA GLY A 843 -23.70 34.04 59.47
C GLY A 843 -23.57 32.84 58.51
N GLY A 844 -22.93 31.71 58.87
CA GLY A 844 -21.96 31.48 59.95
C GLY A 844 -21.95 30.05 60.53
N ARG A 845 -20.75 29.46 60.71
CA ARG A 845 -20.41 28.55 61.84
C ARG A 845 -18.89 28.33 61.97
N THR A 846 -18.39 28.43 63.20
CA THR A 846 -16.96 28.38 63.59
C THR A 846 -16.69 27.15 64.46
N LYS A 847 -15.72 26.29 64.11
CA LYS A 847 -14.28 26.25 64.52
C LYS A 847 -14.00 25.78 65.96
N LYS A 848 -13.01 24.86 66.07
CA LYS A 848 -12.26 24.40 67.28
C LYS A 848 -13.06 23.49 68.25
N SER A 849 -12.46 22.51 68.97
CA SER A 849 -11.06 22.03 69.02
C SER A 849 -10.92 20.64 69.71
N LYS A 850 -9.93 19.83 69.27
CA LYS A 850 -9.36 18.60 69.90
C LYS A 850 -10.20 17.31 70.00
N ASN A 851 -9.65 16.24 69.42
CA ASN A 851 -9.45 14.86 69.93
C ASN A 851 -8.64 14.10 68.85
N ASN A 852 -7.43 13.58 69.09
CA ASN A 852 -7.01 12.34 69.78
C ASN A 852 -7.15 11.05 68.95
N TYR A 853 -5.99 10.48 68.55
CA TYR A 853 -5.65 9.06 68.28
C TYR A 853 -6.49 8.22 67.28
N ASN A 854 -5.91 7.34 66.44
CA ASN A 854 -4.54 7.25 65.93
C ASN A 854 -4.50 6.43 64.62
N ASP A 855 -3.50 6.72 63.79
CA ASP A 855 -3.23 6.22 62.43
C ASP A 855 -3.16 4.69 62.22
N LEU A 856 -3.51 4.23 61.00
CA LEU A 856 -2.68 3.36 60.11
C LEU A 856 -3.43 2.86 58.83
N VAL A 857 -3.97 3.76 58.00
CA VAL A 857 -4.24 3.47 56.56
C VAL A 857 -3.96 4.70 55.73
N LYS A 858 -2.90 4.67 54.91
CA LYS A 858 -2.58 5.63 53.85
C LYS A 858 -1.66 4.99 52.80
N ASP A 859 -1.57 5.66 51.66
CA ASP A 859 -0.53 5.50 50.62
C ASP A 859 -0.57 4.24 49.73
N GLU A 860 -1.69 4.05 49.03
CA GLU A 860 -1.67 3.62 47.61
C GLU A 860 -2.50 4.58 46.73
N GLU A 861 -2.17 5.88 46.77
CA GLU A 861 -2.55 6.79 45.68
C GLU A 861 -1.61 6.59 44.47
N GLY A 862 -2.13 6.87 43.26
CA GLY A 862 -1.49 6.44 42.02
C GLY A 862 -0.16 7.13 41.71
N ILE A 863 0.85 6.33 41.35
CA ILE A 863 2.07 6.83 40.69
C ILE A 863 1.70 7.33 39.29
N GLU A 864 1.34 8.61 39.16
CA GLU A 864 1.17 9.25 37.86
C GLU A 864 2.50 9.20 37.08
N LEU A 865 2.41 8.72 35.84
CA LEU A 865 3.54 8.69 34.91
C LEU A 865 3.62 10.05 34.20
N PRO A 866 4.64 10.89 34.47
CA PRO A 866 4.74 12.19 33.82
C PRO A 866 4.87 12.03 32.30
N GLY A 867 4.08 12.79 31.54
CA GLY A 867 4.19 12.88 30.08
C GLY A 867 3.12 12.18 29.24
N THR A 868 2.03 11.64 29.81
CA THR A 868 0.84 11.22 29.03
C THR A 868 -0.35 12.15 29.30
N PRO A 869 -0.87 12.91 28.33
CA PRO A 869 -2.08 13.69 28.51
C PRO A 869 -3.29 12.79 28.81
N LYS A 870 -3.87 12.96 30.00
CA LYS A 870 -5.21 12.47 30.33
C LYS A 870 -6.20 13.46 29.69
N ILE A 871 -7.01 13.00 28.74
CA ILE A 871 -8.01 13.87 28.13
C ILE A 871 -9.17 14.03 29.11
N ASP A 872 -9.23 15.18 29.78
CA ASP A 872 -10.49 15.65 30.35
C ASP A 872 -11.40 16.06 29.19
N LEU A 873 -12.54 15.40 29.07
CA LEU A 873 -13.53 15.65 28.02
C LEU A 873 -14.27 17.00 28.22
N ASN A 874 -14.05 17.65 29.37
CA ASN A 874 -14.54 18.99 29.68
C ASN A 874 -13.47 20.09 29.46
N ASP A 875 -12.19 19.73 29.24
CA ASP A 875 -11.16 20.72 28.95
C ASP A 875 -11.17 21.09 27.45
N ASP A 876 -11.99 22.10 27.18
CA ASP A 876 -12.18 22.73 25.89
C ASP A 876 -10.86 23.24 25.26
N LYS A 877 -9.82 23.57 26.06
CA LYS A 877 -8.48 23.95 25.56
C LYS A 877 -7.65 22.74 25.19
N LEU A 878 -7.73 21.66 25.97
CA LEU A 878 -7.04 20.40 25.66
C LEU A 878 -7.62 19.75 24.40
N LEU A 879 -8.94 19.71 24.25
CA LEU A 879 -9.61 19.29 23.01
C LEU A 879 -9.12 20.12 21.82
N LYS A 880 -9.08 21.45 21.96
CA LYS A 880 -8.50 22.36 20.94
C LYS A 880 -7.06 22.02 20.60
N SER A 881 -6.21 21.72 21.59
CA SER A 881 -4.81 21.33 21.36
C SER A 881 -4.61 19.97 20.68
N ILE A 882 -5.63 19.10 20.62
CA ILE A 882 -5.52 17.75 20.05
C ILE A 882 -6.17 17.66 18.66
N TYR A 883 -7.35 18.23 18.47
CA TYR A 883 -8.13 18.10 17.22
C TYR A 883 -8.15 19.36 16.34
N HIS A 884 -7.54 20.46 16.79
CA HIS A 884 -7.56 21.78 16.13
C HIS A 884 -6.13 22.34 15.97
N LEU A 885 -5.14 21.43 15.92
CA LEU A 885 -3.75 21.74 15.58
C LEU A 885 -3.65 22.34 14.17
N SER A 886 -2.70 23.25 13.97
CA SER A 886 -2.34 23.80 12.66
C SER A 886 -1.63 22.80 11.73
N SER A 887 -1.38 21.57 12.18
CA SER A 887 -0.85 20.46 11.38
C SER A 887 -1.30 19.12 11.97
N ASN A 888 -1.61 18.16 11.10
CA ASN A 888 -2.01 16.80 11.48
C ASN A 888 -0.80 15.88 11.70
N MET A 889 0.41 16.44 11.83
CA MET A 889 1.65 15.70 11.98
C MET A 889 1.73 14.95 13.33
N SER A 890 2.33 13.76 13.27
CA SER A 890 2.83 13.03 14.43
C SER A 890 4.22 12.48 14.13
N ASP A 891 5.23 13.04 14.83
CA ASP A 891 6.65 12.72 14.65
C ASP A 891 7.08 11.38 15.26
N SER A 892 6.17 10.73 16.00
CA SER A 892 6.40 9.52 16.78
C SER A 892 5.77 8.25 16.19
N CYS A 893 5.53 8.19 14.88
CA CYS A 893 4.85 7.03 14.30
C CYS A 893 5.79 5.81 14.11
N VAL A 894 5.25 4.63 14.41
CA VAL A 894 5.73 3.34 13.88
C VAL A 894 5.10 3.12 12.51
N VAL A 895 5.94 2.99 11.49
CA VAL A 895 5.53 2.96 10.08
C VAL A 895 6.06 1.70 9.41
N GLN A 896 5.26 1.12 8.51
CA GLN A 896 5.72 0.10 7.57
C GLN A 896 4.97 0.23 6.25
N LEU A 897 5.68 0.22 5.12
CA LEU A 897 5.04 0.16 3.81
C LEU A 897 4.62 -1.28 3.50
N VAL A 898 3.51 -1.45 2.81
CA VAL A 898 2.99 -2.73 2.29
C VAL A 898 2.48 -2.50 0.87
N ARG A 899 2.51 -3.52 0.01
CA ARG A 899 2.22 -3.37 -1.41
C ARG A 899 1.63 -4.62 -2.03
N SER A 900 1.12 -4.43 -3.25
CA SER A 900 0.78 -5.50 -4.19
C SER A 900 1.67 -5.31 -5.41
N ILE A 901 2.53 -6.28 -5.74
CA ILE A 901 3.40 -6.25 -6.93
C ILE A 901 3.72 -7.67 -7.42
N SER A 902 4.28 -7.77 -8.61
CA SER A 902 4.54 -9.04 -9.30
C SER A 902 5.63 -8.91 -10.38
N PRO A 903 6.02 -10.01 -11.06
CA PRO A 903 7.09 -9.97 -12.07
C PRO A 903 6.81 -9.01 -13.23
N TRP A 904 5.54 -8.81 -13.59
CA TRP A 904 5.17 -7.85 -14.64
C TRP A 904 5.37 -6.41 -14.19
N SER A 905 5.04 -6.07 -12.95
CA SER A 905 4.93 -4.69 -12.47
C SER A 905 6.21 -4.14 -11.82
N ALA A 906 7.06 -5.00 -11.25
CA ALA A 906 8.26 -4.59 -10.51
C ALA A 906 9.48 -5.53 -10.68
N GLY A 907 9.40 -6.55 -11.55
CA GLY A 907 10.55 -7.40 -11.88
C GLY A 907 11.04 -8.33 -10.76
N THR A 908 10.16 -8.63 -9.80
CA THR A 908 10.39 -9.51 -8.65
C THR A 908 9.21 -10.46 -8.48
N ASP A 909 9.39 -11.48 -7.66
CA ASP A 909 8.37 -12.44 -7.22
C ASP A 909 7.13 -11.74 -6.62
N VAL A 910 5.98 -12.42 -6.59
CA VAL A 910 4.71 -11.81 -6.15
C VAL A 910 4.77 -11.40 -4.67
N GLU A 911 4.39 -10.15 -4.40
CA GLU A 911 4.18 -9.61 -3.05
C GLU A 911 2.72 -9.15 -2.92
N ASP A 912 2.07 -9.58 -1.86
CA ASP A 912 0.66 -9.39 -1.49
C ASP A 912 0.57 -8.84 -0.05
N SER A 913 1.57 -8.08 0.38
CA SER A 913 1.71 -7.62 1.77
C SER A 913 0.59 -6.67 2.20
N CYS A 914 -0.10 -6.02 1.25
CA CYS A 914 -1.36 -5.30 1.51
C CYS A 914 -2.46 -6.22 2.07
N TYR A 915 -2.71 -7.36 1.42
CA TYR A 915 -3.73 -8.33 1.83
C TYR A 915 -3.40 -8.98 3.19
N LYS A 916 -2.13 -9.33 3.39
CA LYS A 916 -1.63 -9.88 4.66
C LYS A 916 -1.72 -8.87 5.81
N ALA A 917 -1.59 -7.57 5.54
CA ALA A 917 -1.85 -6.52 6.52
C ALA A 917 -3.35 -6.42 6.87
N TYR A 918 -4.24 -6.34 5.88
CA TYR A 918 -5.69 -6.27 6.11
C TYR A 918 -6.20 -7.48 6.93
N LEU A 919 -5.88 -8.71 6.50
CA LEU A 919 -6.26 -9.93 7.25
C LEU A 919 -5.68 -9.94 8.68
N GLY A 920 -4.39 -9.59 8.81
CA GLY A 920 -3.70 -9.61 10.10
C GLY A 920 -4.29 -8.62 11.11
N LEU A 921 -4.68 -7.42 10.65
CA LEU A 921 -5.26 -6.40 11.52
C LEU A 921 -6.71 -6.71 11.87
N ILE A 922 -7.54 -7.13 10.91
CA ILE A 922 -8.96 -7.48 11.13
C ILE A 922 -9.09 -8.64 12.14
N LYS A 923 -8.29 -9.71 11.98
CA LYS A 923 -8.31 -10.86 12.93
C LYS A 923 -7.91 -10.49 14.36
N ASN A 924 -7.07 -9.47 14.55
CA ASN A 924 -6.56 -9.06 15.86
C ASN A 924 -7.32 -7.85 16.47
N ALA A 925 -8.34 -7.31 15.80
CA ALA A 925 -9.15 -6.20 16.30
C ALA A 925 -9.83 -6.53 17.64
N GLN A 926 -9.78 -5.61 18.60
CA GLN A 926 -10.29 -5.81 19.96
C GLN A 926 -11.66 -5.18 20.18
N HIS A 927 -11.85 -3.92 19.77
CA HIS A 927 -13.04 -3.09 20.05
C HIS A 927 -13.77 -2.62 18.78
N PHE A 928 -13.05 -2.20 17.74
CA PHE A 928 -13.73 -1.85 16.48
C PHE A 928 -12.85 -1.92 15.23
N ILE A 929 -13.54 -2.02 14.09
CA ILE A 929 -13.00 -1.87 12.73
C ILE A 929 -13.76 -0.74 12.03
N TYR A 930 -13.05 0.22 11.46
CA TYR A 930 -13.62 1.25 10.58
C TYR A 930 -12.93 1.17 9.22
N ILE A 931 -13.71 1.00 8.16
CA ILE A 931 -13.24 0.84 6.77
C ILE A 931 -13.91 1.90 5.90
N GLN A 932 -13.12 2.55 5.04
CA GLN A 932 -13.63 3.23 3.86
C GLN A 932 -12.97 2.58 2.64
N ASN A 933 -13.75 2.09 1.68
CA ASN A 933 -13.18 1.51 0.47
C ASN A 933 -14.04 1.74 -0.77
N LEU A 934 -13.37 2.06 -1.89
CA LEU A 934 -13.99 2.16 -3.21
C LEU A 934 -14.73 0.88 -3.64
N PHE A 935 -14.22 -0.29 -3.24
CA PHE A 935 -14.84 -1.58 -3.52
C PHE A 935 -14.85 -2.42 -2.24
N PHE A 936 -15.91 -3.21 -2.06
CA PHE A 936 -15.99 -4.24 -1.03
C PHE A 936 -16.40 -5.57 -1.68
N ILE A 937 -15.48 -6.12 -2.47
CA ILE A 937 -15.65 -7.34 -3.28
C ILE A 937 -14.73 -8.41 -2.69
N SER A 938 -15.32 -9.34 -1.96
CA SER A 938 -14.59 -10.34 -1.18
C SER A 938 -15.43 -11.61 -1.03
N SER A 939 -14.93 -12.62 -0.31
CA SER A 939 -15.66 -13.88 -0.14
C SER A 939 -15.59 -14.44 1.27
N CYS A 940 -16.75 -14.91 1.75
CA CYS A 940 -16.93 -15.66 2.99
C CYS A 940 -16.75 -17.18 2.83
N GLY A 941 -16.51 -17.69 1.61
CA GLY A 941 -16.30 -19.14 1.38
C GLY A 941 -16.29 -19.59 -0.08
N SER A 942 -16.97 -18.86 -0.98
CA SER A 942 -17.02 -19.13 -2.42
C SER A 942 -15.64 -19.24 -3.11
N LYS A 943 -15.61 -19.77 -4.34
CA LYS A 943 -14.39 -19.90 -5.17
C LYS A 943 -13.88 -18.56 -5.75
N LEU A 944 -14.78 -17.59 -5.92
CA LEU A 944 -14.51 -16.22 -6.38
C LEU A 944 -15.43 -15.23 -5.64
N PRO A 945 -14.95 -14.04 -5.23
CA PRO A 945 -13.55 -13.59 -5.21
C PRO A 945 -12.63 -14.50 -4.35
N LYS A 946 -11.32 -14.45 -4.57
CA LYS A 946 -10.35 -15.29 -3.84
C LYS A 946 -9.95 -14.70 -2.48
N ASN A 947 -9.97 -13.37 -2.35
CA ASN A 947 -9.59 -12.69 -1.12
C ASN A 947 -10.61 -12.94 0.00
N ARG A 948 -10.12 -13.16 1.22
CA ARG A 948 -10.90 -13.58 2.40
C ARG A 948 -11.10 -12.46 3.43
N ILE A 949 -11.15 -11.20 2.99
CA ILE A 949 -11.34 -10.05 3.89
C ILE A 949 -12.74 -10.07 4.52
N ALA A 950 -13.79 -10.35 3.74
CA ALA A 950 -15.15 -10.53 4.28
C ALA A 950 -15.24 -11.71 5.27
N LEU A 951 -14.57 -12.85 4.99
CA LEU A 951 -14.49 -13.97 5.94
C LEU A 951 -13.79 -13.56 7.26
N ALA A 952 -12.74 -12.75 7.21
CA ALA A 952 -12.07 -12.26 8.41
C ALA A 952 -12.96 -11.32 9.24
N ILE A 953 -13.77 -10.48 8.59
CA ILE A 953 -14.77 -9.61 9.24
C ILE A 953 -15.89 -10.46 9.85
N LEU A 954 -16.48 -11.37 9.07
CA LEU A 954 -17.50 -12.33 9.49
C LEU A 954 -17.05 -13.09 10.75
N ASN A 955 -15.86 -13.70 10.74
CA ASN A 955 -15.36 -14.45 11.87
C ASN A 955 -15.02 -13.57 13.09
N ARG A 956 -14.64 -12.30 12.91
CA ARG A 956 -14.45 -11.37 14.03
C ARG A 956 -15.79 -10.95 14.66
N VAL A 957 -16.82 -10.73 13.85
CA VAL A 957 -18.19 -10.40 14.32
C VAL A 957 -18.82 -11.61 15.01
N ARG A 958 -18.71 -12.81 14.43
CA ARG A 958 -19.07 -14.09 15.08
C ARG A 958 -18.50 -14.18 16.50
N ARG A 959 -17.17 -14.04 16.64
CA ARG A 959 -16.50 -14.06 17.96
C ARG A 959 -17.09 -13.03 18.93
N ALA A 960 -17.40 -11.82 18.46
CA ALA A 960 -18.01 -10.80 19.31
C ALA A 960 -19.41 -11.19 19.80
N ILE A 961 -20.26 -11.71 18.91
CA ILE A 961 -21.61 -12.15 19.26
C ILE A 961 -21.55 -13.34 20.24
N THR A 962 -20.74 -14.36 19.94
CA THR A 962 -20.59 -15.55 20.80
C THR A 962 -20.06 -15.20 22.19
N LEU A 963 -19.10 -14.27 22.29
CA LEU A 963 -18.51 -13.83 23.56
C LEU A 963 -19.27 -12.66 24.23
N LYS A 964 -20.33 -12.14 23.60
CA LYS A 964 -21.11 -10.96 24.02
C LYS A 964 -20.22 -9.71 24.23
N GLU A 965 -19.19 -9.55 23.40
CA GLU A 965 -18.31 -8.38 23.38
C GLU A 965 -19.02 -7.18 22.72
N LYS A 966 -18.95 -5.98 23.32
CA LYS A 966 -19.31 -4.75 22.61
C LYS A 966 -18.23 -4.45 21.57
N PHE A 967 -18.48 -4.85 20.33
CA PHE A 967 -17.57 -4.72 19.19
C PHE A 967 -18.33 -4.14 17.99
N ARG A 968 -17.73 -3.18 17.28
CA ARG A 968 -18.38 -2.51 16.13
C ARG A 968 -17.56 -2.65 14.84
N VAL A 969 -18.24 -2.83 13.71
CA VAL A 969 -17.65 -2.83 12.37
C VAL A 969 -18.41 -1.82 11.51
N ILE A 970 -17.71 -0.80 11.03
CA ILE A 970 -18.29 0.26 10.19
C ILE A 970 -17.61 0.21 8.83
N ILE A 971 -18.39 0.03 7.76
CA ILE A 971 -17.88 -0.13 6.39
C ILE A 971 -18.55 0.90 5.49
N MET A 972 -17.74 1.79 4.91
CA MET A 972 -18.18 2.81 3.95
C MET A 972 -17.75 2.46 2.53
N VAL A 973 -18.71 2.50 1.61
CA VAL A 973 -18.56 2.20 0.18
C VAL A 973 -19.37 3.21 -0.65
N PRO A 974 -19.03 3.48 -1.92
CA PRO A 974 -19.88 4.29 -2.79
C PRO A 974 -21.20 3.55 -3.08
N ILE A 975 -22.26 4.28 -3.43
CA ILE A 975 -23.55 3.69 -3.83
C ILE A 975 -23.40 2.91 -5.14
N SER A 976 -22.63 3.46 -6.09
CA SER A 976 -22.36 2.81 -7.37
C SER A 976 -20.94 3.11 -7.87
N PRO A 977 -20.36 2.22 -8.72
CA PRO A 977 -19.05 2.47 -9.32
C PRO A 977 -19.11 3.57 -10.38
N SER A 978 -17.94 4.02 -10.84
CA SER A 978 -17.85 4.92 -12.00
C SER A 978 -18.24 4.17 -13.27
N GLY A 979 -19.27 4.64 -13.97
CA GLY A 979 -19.74 4.06 -15.23
C GLY A 979 -21.25 4.22 -15.40
N ASP A 980 -21.70 4.06 -16.64
CA ASP A 980 -23.12 3.95 -16.96
C ASP A 980 -23.63 2.55 -16.56
N LEU A 981 -24.80 2.48 -15.92
CA LEU A 981 -25.43 1.22 -15.48
C LEU A 981 -26.04 0.42 -16.65
N ALA A 982 -26.20 1.04 -17.83
CA ALA A 982 -26.48 0.33 -19.06
C ALA A 982 -25.34 -0.65 -19.45
N LEU A 983 -24.11 -0.42 -18.99
CA LEU A 983 -22.98 -1.33 -19.19
C LEU A 983 -22.99 -2.49 -18.18
N ALA A 984 -22.78 -3.72 -18.65
CA ALA A 984 -22.77 -4.90 -17.78
C ALA A 984 -21.64 -4.83 -16.73
N SER A 985 -20.50 -4.24 -17.10
CA SER A 985 -19.35 -4.00 -16.21
C SER A 985 -19.71 -3.24 -14.91
N SER A 986 -20.51 -2.17 -15.01
CA SER A 986 -20.98 -1.40 -13.86
C SER A 986 -21.93 -2.23 -12.98
N ARG A 987 -22.83 -3.00 -13.60
CA ARG A 987 -23.80 -3.87 -12.91
C ARG A 987 -23.10 -5.01 -12.16
N MET A 988 -22.12 -5.65 -12.78
CA MET A 988 -21.34 -6.73 -12.16
C MET A 988 -20.59 -6.29 -10.90
N ILE A 989 -20.07 -5.05 -10.87
CA ILE A 989 -19.39 -4.51 -9.68
C ILE A 989 -20.37 -4.30 -8.52
N ILE A 990 -21.57 -3.77 -8.78
CA ILE A 990 -22.64 -3.67 -7.76
C ILE A 990 -23.05 -5.09 -7.32
N GLY A 991 -23.26 -6.01 -8.26
CA GLY A 991 -23.61 -7.40 -7.98
C GLY A 991 -22.58 -8.12 -7.11
N TRP A 992 -21.28 -7.91 -7.34
CA TRP A 992 -20.22 -8.48 -6.50
C TRP A 992 -20.12 -7.82 -5.12
N THR A 993 -20.41 -6.52 -5.04
CA THR A 993 -20.45 -5.79 -3.76
C THR A 993 -21.62 -6.27 -2.92
N ASN A 994 -22.84 -6.29 -3.48
CA ASN A 994 -24.03 -6.86 -2.82
C ASN A 994 -23.85 -8.34 -2.47
N ARG A 995 -23.19 -9.15 -3.32
CA ARG A 995 -22.83 -10.55 -3.00
C ARG A 995 -21.85 -10.71 -1.84
N THR A 996 -21.07 -9.68 -1.53
CA THR A 996 -20.19 -9.66 -0.37
C THR A 996 -20.97 -9.21 0.89
N ILE A 997 -21.91 -8.29 0.74
CA ILE A 997 -22.62 -7.62 1.85
C ILE A 997 -23.88 -8.37 2.31
N SER A 998 -24.89 -8.54 1.43
CA SER A 998 -26.27 -8.87 1.81
C SER A 998 -27.02 -9.88 0.93
N GLN A 999 -26.47 -10.34 -0.20
CA GLN A 999 -27.22 -11.11 -1.21
C GLN A 999 -26.49 -12.38 -1.68
N GLY A 1000 -27.23 -13.44 -2.03
CA GLY A 1000 -26.69 -14.61 -2.75
C GLY A 1000 -26.32 -15.82 -1.89
N GLY A 1001 -26.83 -15.92 -0.66
CA GLY A 1001 -26.75 -17.07 0.24
C GLY A 1001 -25.41 -17.28 0.95
N GLN A 1002 -24.40 -16.46 0.67
CA GLN A 1002 -23.05 -16.56 1.27
C GLN A 1002 -22.43 -15.19 1.60
N SER A 1003 -23.22 -14.11 1.65
CA SER A 1003 -22.74 -12.79 2.05
C SER A 1003 -22.52 -12.68 3.57
N VAL A 1004 -21.86 -11.62 4.04
CA VAL A 1004 -21.59 -11.38 5.47
C VAL A 1004 -22.89 -11.34 6.29
N LEU A 1005 -23.90 -10.59 5.84
CA LEU A 1005 -25.13 -10.40 6.61
C LEU A 1005 -26.07 -11.62 6.56
N GLU A 1006 -26.14 -12.33 5.44
CA GLU A 1006 -26.93 -13.58 5.36
C GLU A 1006 -26.37 -14.64 6.30
N LEU A 1007 -25.04 -14.84 6.30
CA LEU A 1007 -24.40 -15.84 7.15
C LEU A 1007 -24.55 -15.49 8.64
N LEU A 1008 -24.35 -14.23 9.03
CA LEU A 1008 -24.58 -13.79 10.41
C LEU A 1008 -26.04 -13.94 10.84
N LYS A 1009 -27.01 -13.64 9.97
CA LYS A 1009 -28.45 -13.72 10.30
C LYS A 1009 -28.95 -15.16 10.42
N ASN A 1010 -28.39 -16.07 9.62
CA ASN A 1010 -28.72 -17.49 9.70
C ASN A 1010 -28.10 -18.17 10.93
N GLU A 1011 -26.96 -17.66 11.42
CA GLU A 1011 -26.25 -18.19 12.59
C GLU A 1011 -26.74 -17.58 13.92
N PHE A 1012 -27.21 -16.33 13.89
CA PHE A 1012 -27.68 -15.59 15.06
C PHE A 1012 -29.01 -14.86 14.77
N PRO A 1013 -30.13 -15.59 14.55
CA PRO A 1013 -31.40 -15.00 14.13
C PRO A 1013 -32.00 -14.01 15.15
N ASP A 1014 -31.76 -14.23 16.44
CA ASP A 1014 -32.29 -13.42 17.55
C ASP A 1014 -31.44 -12.17 17.89
N VAL A 1015 -30.37 -11.90 17.13
CA VAL A 1015 -29.42 -10.82 17.42
C VAL A 1015 -29.63 -9.63 16.48
N ASP A 1016 -29.76 -8.43 17.04
CA ASP A 1016 -29.63 -7.18 16.27
C ASP A 1016 -28.19 -7.04 15.74
N LEU A 1017 -27.96 -7.57 14.54
CA LEU A 1017 -26.67 -7.49 13.86
C LEU A 1017 -26.20 -6.05 13.66
N ALA A 1018 -27.12 -5.08 13.61
CA ALA A 1018 -26.76 -3.67 13.46
C ALA A 1018 -26.18 -3.06 14.76
N GLN A 1019 -26.17 -3.79 15.88
CA GLN A 1019 -25.27 -3.51 17.01
C GLN A 1019 -23.80 -3.77 16.68
N TYR A 1020 -23.51 -4.72 15.80
CA TYR A 1020 -22.15 -5.21 15.55
C TYR A 1020 -21.57 -4.74 14.22
N ILE A 1021 -22.40 -4.53 13.19
CA ILE A 1021 -21.96 -4.14 11.85
C ILE A 1021 -22.91 -3.14 11.17
N SER A 1022 -22.36 -2.08 10.58
CA SER A 1022 -23.08 -1.14 9.73
C SER A 1022 -22.39 -0.97 8.37
N PHE A 1023 -23.21 -0.89 7.32
CA PHE A 1023 -22.79 -0.52 5.97
C PHE A 1023 -23.36 0.87 5.65
N ASN A 1024 -22.50 1.77 5.21
CA ASN A 1024 -22.80 3.19 5.06
C ASN A 1024 -22.29 3.73 3.71
N SER A 1025 -22.85 4.85 3.28
CA SER A 1025 -22.35 5.65 2.16
C SER A 1025 -22.48 7.13 2.50
N ILE A 1026 -22.19 8.02 1.55
CA ILE A 1026 -22.29 9.47 1.72
C ILE A 1026 -22.89 10.14 0.48
N ARG A 1027 -23.77 11.12 0.68
CA ARG A 1027 -24.51 11.84 -0.35
C ARG A 1027 -24.58 13.33 -0.01
N GLN A 1028 -24.67 14.19 -1.02
CA GLN A 1028 -24.89 15.62 -0.85
C GLN A 1028 -26.11 16.09 -1.67
N TRP A 1029 -26.71 17.21 -1.27
CA TRP A 1029 -27.71 17.96 -2.05
C TRP A 1029 -27.31 19.44 -2.17
N GLU A 1030 -27.81 20.13 -3.19
CA GLU A 1030 -27.58 21.58 -3.36
C GLU A 1030 -28.69 22.23 -4.20
N VAL A 1031 -29.03 23.49 -3.93
CA VAL A 1031 -30.00 24.26 -4.73
C VAL A 1031 -29.28 24.95 -5.88
N ASN A 1032 -29.76 24.76 -7.11
CA ASN A 1032 -29.25 25.44 -8.31
C ASN A 1032 -30.41 26.16 -9.02
N GLY A 1033 -30.63 27.45 -8.68
CA GLY A 1033 -31.72 28.25 -9.25
C GLY A 1033 -33.11 27.74 -8.86
N ASP A 1034 -33.86 27.27 -9.86
CA ASP A 1034 -35.19 26.65 -9.77
C ASP A 1034 -35.14 25.13 -9.49
N ARG A 1035 -33.95 24.56 -9.29
CA ARG A 1035 -33.72 23.12 -9.19
C ARG A 1035 -33.04 22.73 -7.89
N ILE A 1036 -33.23 21.48 -7.49
CA ILE A 1036 -32.49 20.82 -6.40
C ILE A 1036 -31.70 19.66 -7.01
N PHE A 1037 -30.38 19.71 -6.87
CA PHE A 1037 -29.45 18.63 -7.19
C PHE A 1037 -29.28 17.69 -6.00
N THR A 1038 -29.03 16.41 -6.29
CA THR A 1038 -28.55 15.42 -5.33
C THR A 1038 -27.55 14.50 -6.05
N GLU A 1039 -26.45 14.16 -5.41
CA GLU A 1039 -25.46 13.25 -5.98
C GLU A 1039 -24.68 12.53 -4.87
N GLN A 1040 -24.25 11.29 -5.13
CA GLN A 1040 -23.39 10.57 -4.21
C GLN A 1040 -22.04 11.27 -4.06
N ILE A 1041 -21.51 11.29 -2.85
CA ILE A 1041 -20.11 11.61 -2.64
C ILE A 1041 -19.32 10.34 -2.89
N TYR A 1042 -18.49 10.35 -3.93
CA TYR A 1042 -17.79 9.15 -4.37
C TYR A 1042 -16.69 8.79 -3.38
N VAL A 1043 -16.95 7.74 -2.58
CA VAL A 1043 -15.98 7.15 -1.64
C VAL A 1043 -14.87 6.47 -2.44
N HIS A 1044 -13.81 7.20 -2.73
CA HIS A 1044 -12.61 6.67 -3.38
C HIS A 1044 -11.52 6.28 -2.37
N SER A 1045 -11.64 6.65 -1.09
CA SER A 1045 -10.77 6.21 0.01
C SER A 1045 -10.39 4.72 -0.06
N LYS A 1046 -9.21 4.37 0.45
CA LYS A 1046 -8.82 2.98 0.77
C LYS A 1046 -8.16 2.97 2.17
N VAL A 1047 -9.01 3.01 3.19
CA VAL A 1047 -8.64 3.20 4.59
C VAL A 1047 -9.19 2.05 5.45
N LEU A 1048 -8.35 1.56 6.34
CA LEU A 1048 -8.71 0.66 7.45
C LEU A 1048 -8.16 1.26 8.74
N ILE A 1049 -8.99 1.41 9.78
CA ILE A 1049 -8.59 1.81 11.13
C ILE A 1049 -9.08 0.75 12.11
N VAL A 1050 -8.22 0.34 13.04
CA VAL A 1050 -8.51 -0.68 14.05
C VAL A 1050 -8.16 -0.16 15.44
N ASP A 1051 -9.14 -0.21 16.35
CA ASP A 1051 -9.04 0.16 17.77
C ASP A 1051 -8.44 1.55 18.06
N ASP A 1052 -8.51 2.50 17.10
CA ASP A 1052 -7.78 3.78 17.11
C ASP A 1052 -6.25 3.63 17.38
N ARG A 1053 -5.70 2.43 17.17
CA ARG A 1053 -4.30 2.06 17.46
C ARG A 1053 -3.45 1.90 16.21
N VAL A 1054 -4.06 1.57 15.09
CA VAL A 1054 -3.40 1.38 13.80
C VAL A 1054 -4.33 1.79 12.66
N ALA A 1055 -3.76 2.45 11.65
CA ALA A 1055 -4.40 2.80 10.39
C ALA A 1055 -3.62 2.19 9.22
N VAL A 1056 -4.32 1.86 8.13
CA VAL A 1056 -3.76 1.52 6.83
C VAL A 1056 -4.36 2.45 5.78
N ILE A 1057 -3.51 3.14 5.02
CA ILE A 1057 -3.93 4.15 4.02
C ILE A 1057 -3.11 3.93 2.75
N GLY A 1058 -3.74 3.94 1.58
CA GLY A 1058 -3.03 3.69 0.32
C GLY A 1058 -3.92 3.59 -0.90
N SER A 1059 -3.50 2.79 -1.87
CA SER A 1059 -4.25 2.55 -3.12
C SER A 1059 -4.99 1.21 -3.18
N CYS A 1060 -4.70 0.28 -2.24
CA CYS A 1060 -5.24 -1.09 -2.20
C CYS A 1060 -6.75 -1.14 -1.90
N ASN A 1061 -7.58 -1.44 -2.91
CA ASN A 1061 -9.02 -1.66 -2.72
C ASN A 1061 -9.32 -3.03 -2.07
N ILE A 1062 -10.50 -3.23 -1.48
CA ILE A 1062 -10.97 -4.57 -1.08
C ILE A 1062 -11.57 -5.26 -2.32
N ASN A 1063 -10.68 -5.77 -3.16
CA ASN A 1063 -10.95 -6.66 -4.28
C ASN A 1063 -9.69 -7.48 -4.60
N ASP A 1064 -9.81 -8.60 -5.32
CA ASP A 1064 -8.68 -9.43 -5.74
C ASP A 1064 -7.71 -8.65 -6.64
N ARG A 1065 -8.22 -7.77 -7.52
CA ARG A 1065 -7.41 -6.86 -8.36
C ARG A 1065 -6.31 -6.15 -7.56
N SER A 1066 -6.66 -5.59 -6.40
CA SER A 1066 -5.71 -4.90 -5.53
C SER A 1066 -5.04 -5.84 -4.50
N MET A 1067 -5.71 -6.90 -4.04
CA MET A 1067 -5.23 -7.71 -2.91
C MET A 1067 -4.33 -8.89 -3.30
N MET A 1068 -4.47 -9.47 -4.50
CA MET A 1068 -3.77 -10.73 -4.85
C MET A 1068 -2.30 -10.59 -5.25
N GLY A 1069 -1.71 -9.38 -5.27
CA GLY A 1069 -0.32 -9.10 -5.66
C GLY A 1069 -0.01 -9.27 -7.16
N SER A 1070 -0.50 -10.34 -7.76
CA SER A 1070 -0.29 -10.73 -9.16
C SER A 1070 -0.95 -9.81 -10.19
N ARG A 1071 -2.08 -9.18 -9.82
CA ARG A 1071 -2.92 -8.33 -10.67
C ARG A 1071 -2.39 -6.88 -10.72
N ASP A 1072 -3.10 -5.89 -10.17
CA ASP A 1072 -2.70 -4.48 -10.20
C ASP A 1072 -1.57 -4.19 -9.21
N SER A 1073 -0.72 -3.21 -9.52
CA SER A 1073 0.33 -2.79 -8.57
C SER A 1073 -0.15 -1.69 -7.63
N GLU A 1074 -0.08 -1.94 -6.33
CA GLU A 1074 -0.62 -1.10 -5.26
C GLU A 1074 0.43 -0.76 -4.19
N LEU A 1075 0.19 0.25 -3.35
CA LEU A 1075 1.02 0.62 -2.19
C LEU A 1075 0.11 1.16 -1.09
N ALA A 1076 0.42 0.83 0.16
CA ALA A 1076 -0.19 1.43 1.34
C ALA A 1076 0.84 1.58 2.46
N VAL A 1077 0.54 2.46 3.41
CA VAL A 1077 1.30 2.64 4.64
C VAL A 1077 0.49 2.10 5.81
N VAL A 1078 1.11 1.27 6.66
CA VAL A 1078 0.58 0.85 7.96
C VAL A 1078 1.20 1.73 9.03
N VAL A 1079 0.37 2.53 9.71
CA VAL A 1079 0.79 3.54 10.69
C VAL A 1079 0.19 3.22 12.05
N SER A 1080 1.01 3.20 13.10
CA SER A 1080 0.57 3.13 14.50
C SER A 1080 1.45 4.04 15.34
N ASP A 1081 0.87 4.86 16.21
CA ASP A 1081 1.63 5.90 16.92
C ASP A 1081 2.34 5.37 18.17
N GLN A 1082 3.53 5.88 18.50
CA GLN A 1082 4.18 5.67 19.80
C GLN A 1082 3.60 6.63 20.84
N SER A 1083 3.24 7.85 20.46
CA SER A 1083 2.49 8.78 21.30
C SER A 1083 1.08 8.24 21.55
N LYS A 1084 0.71 8.15 22.84
CA LYS A 1084 -0.57 7.60 23.27
C LYS A 1084 -1.45 8.68 23.85
N LEU A 1085 -2.69 8.73 23.37
CA LEU A 1085 -3.77 9.47 24.01
C LEU A 1085 -4.54 8.53 24.93
N LEU A 1086 -5.04 9.04 26.06
CA LEU A 1086 -5.96 8.33 26.94
C LEU A 1086 -7.38 8.86 26.71
N ILE A 1087 -8.24 8.02 26.16
CA ILE A 1087 -9.67 8.29 25.91
C ILE A 1087 -10.52 7.27 26.70
N THR A 1088 -11.84 7.24 26.48
CA THR A 1088 -12.66 6.06 26.82
C THR A 1088 -12.90 5.15 25.61
N MET A 1089 -13.11 3.87 25.86
CA MET A 1089 -13.58 2.86 24.91
C MET A 1089 -14.59 1.98 25.64
N ASP A 1090 -15.87 2.02 25.26
CA ASP A 1090 -16.98 1.49 26.08
C ASP A 1090 -16.98 2.09 27.50
N GLY A 1091 -16.77 3.41 27.60
CA GLY A 1091 -16.72 4.15 28.87
C GLY A 1091 -15.47 3.86 29.74
N LYS A 1092 -14.65 2.88 29.38
CA LYS A 1092 -13.47 2.46 30.15
C LYS A 1092 -12.20 3.19 29.66
N PRO A 1093 -11.30 3.66 30.55
CA PRO A 1093 -10.06 4.33 30.14
C PRO A 1093 -9.19 3.45 29.22
N PHE A 1094 -8.86 3.96 28.03
CA PHE A 1094 -8.23 3.19 26.97
C PHE A 1094 -7.15 3.99 26.24
N LYS A 1095 -5.99 3.37 26.01
CA LYS A 1095 -4.85 4.00 25.31
C LYS A 1095 -4.88 3.72 23.80
N VAL A 1096 -5.01 4.80 23.03
CA VAL A 1096 -5.03 4.84 21.55
C VAL A 1096 -3.76 5.50 21.00
N GLY A 1097 -3.52 5.44 19.69
CA GLY A 1097 -2.43 6.21 19.06
C GLY A 1097 -2.92 7.57 18.56
N LYS A 1098 -2.13 8.65 18.72
CA LYS A 1098 -2.55 10.00 18.26
C LYS A 1098 -2.92 10.00 16.77
N PHE A 1099 -2.07 9.48 15.88
CA PHE A 1099 -2.33 9.49 14.44
C PHE A 1099 -3.63 8.75 14.01
N PRO A 1100 -3.86 7.45 14.33
CA PRO A 1100 -5.09 6.77 13.89
C PRO A 1100 -6.36 7.36 14.51
N HIS A 1101 -6.31 7.75 15.79
CA HIS A 1101 -7.43 8.36 16.50
C HIS A 1101 -7.84 9.70 15.89
N THR A 1102 -6.88 10.62 15.70
CA THR A 1102 -7.19 11.96 15.13
C THR A 1102 -7.70 11.87 13.70
N LEU A 1103 -7.19 10.95 12.88
CA LEU A 1103 -7.74 10.65 11.55
C LEU A 1103 -9.19 10.17 11.64
N ARG A 1104 -9.48 9.20 12.50
CA ARG A 1104 -10.83 8.62 12.66
C ARG A 1104 -11.82 9.67 13.13
N VAL A 1105 -11.45 10.51 14.10
CA VAL A 1105 -12.24 11.67 14.54
C VAL A 1105 -12.43 12.68 13.40
N GLY A 1106 -11.38 13.03 12.65
CA GLY A 1106 -11.46 13.97 11.52
C GLY A 1106 -12.39 13.50 10.40
N LEU A 1107 -12.40 12.19 10.10
CA LEU A 1107 -13.32 11.59 9.12
C LEU A 1107 -14.77 11.66 9.61
N TRP A 1108 -15.04 11.29 10.88
CA TRP A 1108 -16.39 11.38 11.46
C TRP A 1108 -16.89 12.83 11.54
N LYS A 1109 -16.03 13.78 11.95
CA LYS A 1109 -16.32 15.22 11.92
C LYS A 1109 -16.73 15.69 10.53
N THR A 1110 -16.03 15.22 9.49
CA THR A 1110 -16.31 15.54 8.08
C THR A 1110 -17.63 14.92 7.59
N HIS A 1111 -17.97 13.72 8.03
CA HIS A 1111 -19.16 12.98 7.55
C HIS A 1111 -20.46 13.38 8.24
N LEU A 1112 -20.38 13.71 9.53
CA LEU A 1112 -21.51 14.14 10.36
C LEU A 1112 -21.63 15.68 10.41
N ASN A 1113 -20.66 16.41 9.82
CA ASN A 1113 -20.53 17.87 9.88
C ASN A 1113 -20.56 18.42 11.32
N LEU A 1114 -19.79 17.81 12.21
CA LEU A 1114 -19.74 18.20 13.63
C LEU A 1114 -18.99 19.53 13.80
N THR A 1115 -19.56 20.41 14.61
CA THR A 1115 -18.86 21.57 15.16
C THR A 1115 -17.81 21.15 16.18
N ASP A 1116 -17.00 22.12 16.62
CA ASP A 1116 -15.86 21.87 17.51
C ASP A 1116 -16.24 21.23 18.86
N PRO A 1117 -17.30 21.69 19.59
CA PRO A 1117 -17.74 21.04 20.83
C PRO A 1117 -18.34 19.64 20.62
N GLU A 1118 -19.01 19.40 19.50
CA GLU A 1118 -19.71 18.14 19.20
C GLU A 1118 -18.76 16.97 18.97
N ILE A 1119 -17.46 17.22 18.73
CA ILE A 1119 -16.41 16.18 18.63
C ILE A 1119 -16.42 15.25 19.84
N SER A 1120 -16.68 15.79 21.04
CA SER A 1120 -16.82 15.05 22.30
C SER A 1120 -17.76 13.82 22.18
N SER A 1121 -18.87 13.96 21.46
CA SER A 1121 -19.90 12.92 21.28
C SER A 1121 -19.41 11.67 20.54
N VAL A 1122 -18.29 11.77 19.82
CA VAL A 1122 -17.71 10.71 18.98
C VAL A 1122 -16.30 10.29 19.41
N ILE A 1123 -15.77 10.75 20.55
CA ILE A 1123 -14.41 10.35 20.99
C ILE A 1123 -14.31 8.85 21.28
N ASP A 1124 -15.34 8.25 21.89
CA ASP A 1124 -15.46 6.80 22.17
C ASP A 1124 -16.28 6.10 21.06
N PRO A 1125 -15.65 5.47 20.06
CA PRO A 1125 -16.32 5.04 18.83
C PRO A 1125 -17.18 3.78 18.98
N VAL A 1126 -17.14 3.12 20.15
CA VAL A 1126 -17.97 1.93 20.42
C VAL A 1126 -19.12 2.19 21.38
N SER A 1127 -19.07 3.30 22.12
CA SER A 1127 -20.16 3.77 22.97
C SER A 1127 -21.50 3.82 22.21
N ASP A 1128 -22.58 3.51 22.91
CA ASP A 1128 -23.92 3.50 22.31
C ASP A 1128 -24.35 4.91 21.87
N ASN A 1129 -23.83 5.96 22.52
CA ASN A 1129 -24.00 7.33 22.06
C ASN A 1129 -23.36 7.57 20.68
N ALA A 1130 -22.05 7.34 20.55
CA ALA A 1130 -21.33 7.62 19.30
C ALA A 1130 -21.81 6.73 18.14
N TYR A 1131 -22.05 5.44 18.41
CA TYR A 1131 -22.38 4.47 17.38
C TYR A 1131 -23.89 4.44 17.04
N ILE A 1132 -24.78 4.44 18.04
CA ILE A 1132 -26.23 4.32 17.80
C ILE A 1132 -26.84 5.72 17.67
N ASN A 1133 -26.74 6.56 18.70
CA ASN A 1133 -27.47 7.83 18.79
C ASN A 1133 -26.96 8.91 17.82
N VAL A 1134 -25.67 8.87 17.48
CA VAL A 1134 -25.04 9.74 16.49
C VAL A 1134 -24.90 8.99 15.16
N TRP A 1135 -23.89 8.12 14.99
CA TRP A 1135 -23.53 7.56 13.68
C TRP A 1135 -24.69 6.89 12.93
N ARG A 1136 -25.34 5.88 13.54
CA ARG A 1136 -26.46 5.15 12.90
C ARG A 1136 -27.72 5.99 12.76
N ASN A 1137 -28.07 6.79 13.77
CA ASN A 1137 -29.26 7.63 13.75
C ASN A 1137 -29.19 8.71 12.64
N THR A 1138 -28.07 9.45 12.55
CA THR A 1138 -27.85 10.43 11.47
C THR A 1138 -27.89 9.74 10.10
N ALA A 1139 -27.21 8.59 9.93
CA ALA A 1139 -27.24 7.82 8.69
C ALA A 1139 -28.66 7.42 8.26
N ARG A 1140 -29.46 6.92 9.20
CA ARG A 1140 -30.85 6.48 8.98
C ARG A 1140 -31.78 7.65 8.64
N ASN A 1141 -31.70 8.74 9.40
CA ASN A 1141 -32.57 9.90 9.22
C ASN A 1141 -32.31 10.59 7.88
N ASN A 1142 -31.03 10.77 7.53
CA ASN A 1142 -30.64 11.27 6.21
C ASN A 1142 -31.13 10.34 5.08
N SER A 1143 -31.01 9.01 5.22
CA SER A 1143 -31.57 8.05 4.25
C SER A 1143 -33.08 8.16 4.09
N MET A 1144 -33.84 8.37 5.18
CA MET A 1144 -35.29 8.57 5.11
C MET A 1144 -35.66 9.86 4.39
N ILE A 1145 -35.02 10.99 4.71
CA ILE A 1145 -35.27 12.28 4.04
C ILE A 1145 -34.93 12.19 2.54
N TYR A 1146 -33.78 11.60 2.18
CA TYR A 1146 -33.41 11.39 0.77
C TYR A 1146 -34.42 10.50 0.03
N LYS A 1147 -34.99 9.49 0.69
CA LYS A 1147 -36.01 8.61 0.12
C LYS A 1147 -37.35 9.31 -0.08
N GLU A 1148 -37.80 10.10 0.89
CA GLU A 1148 -39.05 10.86 0.81
C GLU A 1148 -38.99 11.97 -0.26
N VAL A 1149 -37.88 12.71 -0.33
CA VAL A 1149 -37.75 13.87 -1.24
C VAL A 1149 -37.48 13.46 -2.70
N PHE A 1150 -36.68 12.41 -2.95
CA PHE A 1150 -36.27 12.03 -4.30
C PHE A 1150 -36.92 10.74 -4.83
N GLY A 1151 -37.39 9.85 -3.97
CA GLY A 1151 -37.95 8.54 -4.36
C GLY A 1151 -36.99 7.76 -5.30
N ASP A 1152 -37.55 7.11 -6.31
CA ASP A 1152 -36.78 6.31 -7.28
C ASP A 1152 -35.94 7.14 -8.28
N CYS A 1153 -35.88 8.47 -8.12
CA CYS A 1153 -34.98 9.32 -8.91
C CYS A 1153 -33.50 9.06 -8.57
N ILE A 1154 -33.22 8.54 -7.37
CA ILE A 1154 -31.88 8.11 -6.91
C ILE A 1154 -31.78 6.58 -6.84
N LEU A 1155 -30.57 6.06 -6.98
CA LEU A 1155 -30.30 4.62 -7.11
C LEU A 1155 -30.65 3.81 -5.86
N GLU A 1156 -30.47 4.39 -4.69
CA GLU A 1156 -30.63 3.74 -3.40
C GLU A 1156 -32.03 3.18 -3.14
N ASN A 1157 -33.04 3.71 -3.83
CA ASN A 1157 -34.43 3.26 -3.72
C ASN A 1157 -34.82 2.23 -4.80
N GLN A 1158 -34.03 2.09 -5.87
CA GLN A 1158 -34.38 1.25 -7.02
C GLN A 1158 -34.16 -0.24 -6.72
N ARG A 1159 -35.25 -0.99 -6.55
CA ARG A 1159 -35.21 -2.46 -6.35
C ARG A 1159 -35.01 -3.25 -7.65
N ARG A 1160 -35.24 -2.64 -8.82
CA ARG A 1160 -35.06 -3.21 -10.17
C ARG A 1160 -34.29 -2.26 -11.07
N LEU A 1161 -33.58 -2.82 -12.05
CA LEU A 1161 -32.97 -2.05 -13.13
C LEU A 1161 -34.02 -1.43 -14.06
N GLY A 1162 -33.60 -0.42 -14.82
CA GLY A 1162 -34.40 0.21 -15.88
C GLY A 1162 -35.19 1.46 -15.46
N ILE A 1163 -35.23 1.80 -14.17
CA ILE A 1163 -35.86 3.05 -13.71
C ILE A 1163 -34.93 4.24 -14.04
N GLN A 1164 -35.43 5.19 -14.83
CA GLN A 1164 -34.66 6.35 -15.27
C GLN A 1164 -34.44 7.35 -14.12
N GLN A 1165 -33.17 7.50 -13.71
CA GLN A 1165 -32.75 8.51 -12.73
C GLN A 1165 -32.99 9.93 -13.25
N LYS A 1166 -33.28 10.87 -12.33
CA LYS A 1166 -33.33 12.31 -12.63
C LYS A 1166 -32.15 13.00 -11.95
N LYS A 1167 -31.46 13.88 -12.70
CA LYS A 1167 -30.32 14.68 -12.18
C LYS A 1167 -30.75 15.76 -11.19
N PHE A 1168 -32.03 16.15 -11.23
CA PHE A 1168 -32.62 17.17 -10.38
C PHE A 1168 -34.11 16.93 -10.19
N ILE A 1169 -34.66 17.57 -9.16
CA ILE A 1169 -36.09 17.84 -9.00
C ILE A 1169 -36.34 19.35 -9.00
N THR A 1170 -37.57 19.77 -9.31
CA THR A 1170 -37.96 21.18 -9.22
C THR A 1170 -37.94 21.63 -7.77
N LYS A 1171 -37.40 22.83 -7.51
CA LYS A 1171 -37.34 23.43 -6.19
C LYS A 1171 -38.73 23.91 -5.75
N THR A 1172 -39.14 23.48 -4.56
CA THR A 1172 -40.20 24.15 -3.79
C THR A 1172 -39.67 24.49 -2.39
N ASN A 1173 -40.39 25.33 -1.63
CA ASN A 1173 -39.94 25.72 -0.30
C ASN A 1173 -40.02 24.55 0.69
N GLU A 1174 -41.04 23.70 0.55
CA GLU A 1174 -41.30 22.53 1.39
C GLU A 1174 -40.16 21.51 1.27
N LEU A 1175 -39.72 21.22 0.04
CA LEU A 1175 -38.62 20.30 -0.23
C LEU A 1175 -37.27 20.84 0.29
N VAL A 1176 -37.04 22.15 0.20
CA VAL A 1176 -35.83 22.78 0.77
C VAL A 1176 -35.86 22.73 2.31
N VAL A 1177 -37.03 22.93 2.94
CA VAL A 1177 -37.19 22.80 4.40
C VAL A 1177 -36.99 21.35 4.86
N GLN A 1178 -37.52 20.35 4.14
CA GLN A 1178 -37.27 18.94 4.43
C GLN A 1178 -35.77 18.60 4.32
N LEU A 1179 -35.11 18.98 3.23
CA LEU A 1179 -33.68 18.70 3.03
C LEU A 1179 -32.78 19.47 4.02
N SER A 1180 -33.22 20.61 4.56
CA SER A 1180 -32.48 21.34 5.60
C SER A 1180 -32.36 20.60 6.93
N GLN A 1181 -33.10 19.50 7.12
CA GLN A 1181 -33.01 18.62 8.28
C GLN A 1181 -31.88 17.57 8.17
N ILE A 1182 -31.23 17.44 6.99
CA ILE A 1182 -30.11 16.51 6.77
C ILE A 1182 -28.89 16.99 7.56
N GLN A 1183 -28.38 16.13 8.46
CA GLN A 1183 -27.18 16.42 9.25
C GLN A 1183 -25.94 15.81 8.59
N GLY A 1184 -25.04 16.67 8.12
CA GLY A 1184 -23.83 16.25 7.42
C GLY A 1184 -24.15 15.59 6.08
N VAL A 1185 -23.50 14.46 5.79
CA VAL A 1185 -23.58 13.78 4.49
C VAL A 1185 -23.72 12.25 4.59
N LEU A 1186 -23.67 11.69 5.80
CA LEU A 1186 -23.71 10.25 6.06
C LEU A 1186 -25.08 9.64 5.77
N ILE A 1187 -25.13 8.48 5.10
CA ILE A 1187 -26.35 7.67 4.87
C ILE A 1187 -26.13 6.18 5.17
N GLU A 1188 -27.19 5.41 5.37
CA GLU A 1188 -27.14 3.93 5.35
C GLU A 1188 -26.92 3.44 3.90
N TYR A 1189 -26.12 2.38 3.69
CA TYR A 1189 -25.96 1.77 2.36
C TYR A 1189 -27.22 0.95 2.01
N PRO A 1190 -27.75 1.06 0.77
CA PRO A 1190 -29.02 0.44 0.40
C PRO A 1190 -28.89 -1.08 0.18
N LEU A 1191 -29.09 -1.88 1.23
CA LEU A 1191 -28.98 -3.35 1.19
C LEU A 1191 -29.96 -4.03 0.20
N ASP A 1192 -31.09 -3.38 -0.07
CA ASP A 1192 -32.14 -3.78 -1.02
C ASP A 1192 -31.93 -3.24 -2.46
N MET A 1193 -30.88 -2.45 -2.73
CA MET A 1193 -30.63 -1.90 -4.06
C MET A 1193 -30.48 -3.03 -5.09
N PHE A 1194 -31.29 -2.97 -6.14
CA PHE A 1194 -31.42 -3.97 -7.20
C PHE A 1194 -31.68 -5.42 -6.74
N CYS A 1195 -32.23 -5.64 -5.54
CA CYS A 1195 -32.47 -7.00 -5.02
C CYS A 1195 -33.49 -7.83 -5.83
N GLU A 1196 -34.29 -7.20 -6.69
CA GLU A 1196 -35.23 -7.87 -7.61
C GLU A 1196 -34.67 -8.00 -9.04
N SER A 1197 -33.43 -7.59 -9.30
CA SER A 1197 -32.74 -7.72 -10.60
C SER A 1197 -31.53 -8.66 -10.52
N ASN A 1198 -31.40 -9.57 -11.48
CA ASN A 1198 -30.22 -10.41 -11.63
C ASN A 1198 -29.10 -9.65 -12.37
N LEU A 1199 -28.31 -8.89 -11.60
CA LEU A 1199 -27.17 -8.09 -12.06
C LEU A 1199 -26.06 -8.86 -12.83
N PHE A 1200 -26.13 -10.20 -12.88
CA PHE A 1200 -25.18 -11.07 -13.60
C PHE A 1200 -25.73 -11.64 -14.91
N ASN A 1201 -27.06 -11.76 -15.06
CA ASN A 1201 -27.69 -12.37 -16.24
C ASN A 1201 -28.52 -11.38 -17.07
N GLU A 1202 -28.93 -10.23 -16.51
CA GLU A 1202 -29.78 -9.27 -17.23
C GLU A 1202 -29.02 -8.58 -18.38
N GLN A 1203 -29.41 -8.99 -19.60
CA GLN A 1203 -28.99 -8.44 -20.90
C GLN A 1203 -27.49 -8.54 -21.24
N VAL A 1204 -26.79 -9.57 -20.76
CA VAL A 1204 -25.53 -10.01 -21.38
C VAL A 1204 -25.88 -10.85 -22.61
N GLY A 1205 -26.11 -10.18 -23.75
CA GLY A 1205 -26.34 -10.87 -25.03
C GLY A 1205 -25.13 -11.72 -25.41
N ILE A 1206 -25.36 -12.89 -26.03
CA ILE A 1206 -24.32 -13.90 -26.30
C ILE A 1206 -23.09 -13.30 -27.01
N PHE A 1207 -23.30 -12.33 -27.90
CA PHE A 1207 -22.28 -11.63 -28.70
C PHE A 1207 -21.85 -10.26 -28.14
N THR A 1208 -22.16 -9.94 -26.89
CA THR A 1208 -21.63 -8.72 -26.22
C THR A 1208 -20.14 -8.86 -25.93
N ALA A 1209 -19.42 -7.75 -25.79
CA ALA A 1209 -17.98 -7.82 -25.48
C ALA A 1209 -17.75 -8.44 -24.10
N GLU A 1210 -18.61 -8.12 -23.13
CA GLU A 1210 -18.52 -8.57 -21.74
C GLU A 1210 -18.73 -10.08 -21.55
N SER A 1211 -19.42 -10.80 -22.45
CA SER A 1211 -19.57 -12.26 -22.36
C SER A 1211 -18.25 -13.02 -22.53
N TYR A 1212 -17.24 -12.38 -23.15
CA TYR A 1212 -15.89 -12.92 -23.35
C TYR A 1212 -14.85 -12.33 -22.38
N VAL A 1213 -15.27 -11.52 -21.39
CA VAL A 1213 -14.37 -10.90 -20.41
C VAL A 1213 -14.22 -11.78 -19.16
N ASP A 1214 -12.99 -12.16 -18.84
CA ASP A 1214 -12.66 -12.95 -17.64
C ASP A 1214 -13.16 -12.25 -16.36
N VAL A 1215 -13.91 -12.97 -15.52
CA VAL A 1215 -14.51 -12.48 -14.26
C VAL A 1215 -13.47 -11.89 -13.29
N SER A 1216 -12.19 -12.29 -13.40
CA SER A 1216 -11.07 -11.70 -12.65
C SER A 1216 -10.78 -10.23 -12.98
N ILE A 1217 -11.39 -9.67 -14.03
CA ILE A 1217 -11.31 -8.24 -14.35
C ILE A 1217 -12.19 -7.39 -13.44
N PHE A 1218 -13.30 -7.95 -12.95
CA PHE A 1218 -14.31 -7.29 -12.10
C PHE A 1218 -14.23 -7.64 -10.61
N THR A 1219 -13.32 -8.55 -10.22
CA THR A 1219 -13.22 -9.09 -8.85
C THR A 1219 -11.92 -8.76 -8.13
#